data_AF-A0A650CE16-F1
#
_entry.id   AF-A0A650CE16-F1
#
_cell.length_a   1.000
_cell.length_b   1.000
_cell.length_c   1.000
_cell.angle_alpha   90.00
_cell.angle_beta   90.00
_cell.angle_gamma   90.00
#
_symmetry.space_group_name_H-M   'P 1'
#
loop_
_entity.id
_entity.type
_entity.pdbx_description
1 polymer ?
#
loop_
_entity_poly.entity_id
_entity_poly.type
_entity_poly.pdbx_seq_one_letter_code
_entity_poly.pdbx_strand_id
1 'polypeptide(L)'
;MNTIPSSNYLSSCPNCGRVISAERLYKGSVCSECLEEDREFNNIRELVDELSRLNKLNRLSYIKEVLREYDIFVELFKRIIGFPPFGPQKSWIIRVLRKESFAIIAPPGLGKTTFGIITSLYFSSKNFRSILIFPTRSLVKQAVDRISMYSNKTNIETKLLYYHSGINESQKQELYKALNAGDFNIFIATNRFFIDKINELKNIKYDFMFVDDVDTALKSSKSAETILNLAGFSKDDILSVKELLRKSREDESVYTKIQEIRGNKLKGKTIVFSSATLTRGNPVLSALMGFRPGSSVIYLRKIIDTYAYLPNNDDDVINLLKELLNKLGEGGLIFVPVDKGQEYAKFLEAKLSDSFNVVTITSSNTNKIEDFANGNIYALIGSATHYGILVRGIDIPWRVKYAIFVGIPKFKFKIGEVMNLVALSRILSMIGLITKDQDIVRLAGRVRGKLRKLSPAAISMLTNQAREGKLEDETLLRAYEVVNKYLEDKNILKKIAELGDLVISNGYILMPDYLTYIQASGRTSRIYGGELTTGLSVLLIDDINLFNILNRKLSLILDEIIWQELQIKNNKIGSSDLTEIINKINEERERILKVKKEGEIEPSLQKVKTVLFIVESPNKAKTISNFFAKPSIRQLENIRAFETVLEDKILIVAATGGHVYDLTTQNIGIYGVEVQQQNSHFNFIPYYNTIKKCINGHQFTDFEQGNQCPKCHTTQIILDKTATIDALRKLALEADEILIGTDPDTEGEKIAWDIYLALKPFNSNIKRAEFHEVTRKAILQAINNPRPFNVNLVKSQIVRRIEDRWIGFKLSTKLQEDFWKEYCKSYNCKSEENKNLSAGRVQSPVLNWIVNRYEEYNANKTKIYYGSIKGINELKFYVLKQNEKIRKNANIYVKIINTKVLEEEINPLPPYTTDTLLYDANQFYGISASETMKIAQDLFELGLITYHRTDSTRISNTGISIAEGYLKQIAGENYTKIFKPRSWGEGGAHEAIRPTRPLDVDQLRLLVDEGEIELAKKITRAHFLIYDLIFRRFITSQLAPLKVIKERIEYKICEDSNCNSELKTLQNYSEFITDIKLPIQLDYSKFLYLPTTRIIKNSIIKKLQETTGSTNAELVFTIQLTGSFVKSTVNLYTQAELVAEMKRKEIGRPSTYATIISTILKRGYVIESKKTKKLIPTQLGKEVNKYLNQKFSSFVSEERTRNLLQLMDMVEQGKQDYIQILKDIYYEIKSIR
;
A
#
# COMPACT_ATOMS: atom_id res chain seq x y z
N MET A 1 28.91 -19.68 -16.89
CA MET A 1 27.56 -20.17 -16.54
C MET A 1 27.34 -19.87 -15.07
N ASN A 2 26.42 -18.97 -14.72
CA ASN A 2 26.16 -18.63 -13.32
C ASN A 2 25.55 -19.85 -12.63
N THR A 3 26.35 -20.56 -11.84
CA THR A 3 25.92 -21.73 -11.08
C THR A 3 24.82 -21.34 -10.10
N ILE A 4 23.66 -21.98 -10.26
CA ILE A 4 22.54 -21.91 -9.31
C ILE A 4 23.05 -22.44 -7.96
N PRO A 5 22.70 -21.82 -6.83
CA PRO A 5 23.06 -22.35 -5.52
C PRO A 5 22.38 -23.71 -5.30
N SER A 6 23.20 -24.74 -5.10
CA SER A 6 22.69 -26.08 -4.77
C SER A 6 21.86 -26.03 -3.50
N SER A 7 20.65 -26.56 -3.56
CA SER A 7 19.71 -26.59 -2.44
C SER A 7 18.60 -27.60 -2.72
N ASN A 8 18.03 -28.16 -1.65
CA ASN A 8 16.95 -29.14 -1.74
C ASN A 8 15.69 -28.60 -1.06
N TYR A 9 14.53 -28.84 -1.67
CA TYR A 9 13.23 -28.41 -1.18
C TYR A 9 12.40 -29.64 -0.81
N LEU A 10 12.20 -29.83 0.48
CA LEU A 10 11.39 -30.89 1.07
C LEU A 10 9.91 -30.66 0.75
N SER A 11 9.23 -31.74 0.38
CA SER A 11 7.81 -31.75 0.07
C SER A 11 7.37 -30.87 -1.11
N SER A 12 8.29 -30.54 -2.03
CA SER A 12 8.07 -29.51 -3.07
C SER A 12 7.97 -30.03 -4.50
N CYS A 13 8.28 -31.31 -4.77
CA CYS A 13 8.11 -31.88 -6.11
C CYS A 13 6.66 -31.68 -6.59
N PRO A 14 6.43 -31.07 -7.76
CA PRO A 14 5.07 -30.72 -8.20
C PRO A 14 4.22 -31.97 -8.51
N ASN A 15 4.84 -33.11 -8.79
CA ASN A 15 4.15 -34.36 -9.13
C ASN A 15 3.88 -35.27 -7.92
N CYS A 16 4.89 -35.64 -7.14
CA CYS A 16 4.72 -36.57 -6.02
C CYS A 16 4.74 -35.91 -4.63
N GLY A 17 5.15 -34.64 -4.53
CA GLY A 17 5.32 -33.96 -3.25
C GLY A 17 6.46 -34.49 -2.40
N ARG A 18 7.49 -35.12 -2.99
CA ARG A 18 8.74 -35.52 -2.31
C ARG A 18 9.81 -34.44 -2.45
N VAL A 19 11.02 -34.71 -1.93
CA VAL A 19 12.18 -33.83 -2.06
C VAL A 19 12.57 -33.62 -3.52
N ILE A 20 12.97 -32.40 -3.86
CA ILE A 20 13.44 -32.02 -5.20
C ILE A 20 14.56 -30.98 -5.06
N SER A 21 15.55 -31.05 -5.94
CA SER A 21 16.64 -30.08 -5.96
C SER A 21 16.26 -28.80 -6.71
N ALA A 22 16.93 -27.70 -6.36
CA ALA A 22 16.77 -26.41 -6.99
C ALA A 22 17.08 -26.44 -8.48
N GLU A 23 18.09 -27.22 -8.90
CA GLU A 23 18.48 -27.39 -10.30
C GLU A 23 17.34 -27.99 -11.14
N ARG A 24 16.65 -29.02 -10.61
CA ARG A 24 15.52 -29.65 -11.30
C ARG A 24 14.30 -28.74 -11.34
N LEU A 25 14.02 -28.00 -10.26
CA LEU A 25 12.96 -26.98 -10.26
C LEU A 25 13.25 -25.85 -11.25
N TYR A 26 14.51 -25.40 -11.33
CA TYR A 26 14.94 -24.36 -12.27
C TYR A 26 14.72 -24.77 -13.73
N LYS A 27 14.95 -26.05 -14.03
CA LYS A 27 14.66 -26.69 -15.33
C LYS A 27 13.16 -26.94 -15.58
N GLY A 28 12.27 -26.55 -14.66
CA GLY A 28 10.84 -26.83 -14.77
C GLY A 28 10.47 -28.31 -14.62
N SER A 29 11.35 -29.13 -14.02
CA SER A 29 11.21 -30.58 -13.93
C SER A 29 10.61 -31.07 -12.60
N VAL A 30 10.55 -32.39 -12.42
CA VAL A 30 10.13 -33.08 -11.19
C VAL A 30 11.33 -33.76 -10.51
N CYS A 31 11.15 -34.38 -9.33
CA CYS A 31 12.22 -35.10 -8.65
C CYS A 31 12.72 -36.33 -9.44
N SER A 32 13.92 -36.80 -9.10
CA SER A 32 14.57 -37.95 -9.75
C SER A 32 13.76 -39.24 -9.70
N GLU A 33 12.94 -39.45 -8.68
CA GLU A 33 12.07 -40.63 -8.59
C GLU A 33 10.90 -40.58 -9.59
N CYS A 34 10.39 -39.38 -9.87
CA CYS A 34 9.34 -39.17 -10.87
C CYS A 34 9.90 -39.18 -12.30
N LEU A 35 11.14 -38.70 -12.49
CA LEU A 35 11.81 -38.69 -13.78
C LEU A 35 13.32 -38.84 -13.53
N GLU A 36 13.87 -40.00 -13.89
CA GLU A 36 15.28 -40.33 -13.63
C GLU A 36 16.21 -39.38 -14.38
N GLU A 37 15.96 -39.20 -15.69
CA GLU A 37 16.69 -38.24 -16.52
C GLU A 37 16.42 -36.79 -16.10
N ASP A 38 17.48 -35.98 -16.03
CA ASP A 38 17.37 -34.56 -15.71
C ASP A 38 17.17 -33.71 -16.96
N ARG A 39 15.90 -33.57 -17.37
CA ARG A 39 15.47 -32.85 -18.57
C ARG A 39 14.80 -31.51 -18.24
N GLU A 40 15.03 -30.51 -19.08
CA GLU A 40 14.37 -29.20 -19.03
C GLU A 40 13.02 -29.22 -19.78
N PHE A 41 12.02 -28.58 -19.17
CA PHE A 41 10.67 -28.43 -19.71
C PHE A 41 10.29 -26.95 -19.78
N ASN A 42 9.80 -26.50 -20.93
CA ASN A 42 9.50 -25.08 -21.16
C ASN A 42 8.09 -24.70 -20.69
N ASN A 43 7.20 -25.68 -20.55
CA ASN A 43 5.83 -25.49 -20.09
C ASN A 43 5.31 -26.74 -19.38
N ILE A 44 4.24 -26.55 -18.60
CA ILE A 44 3.60 -27.63 -17.83
C ILE A 44 3.04 -28.75 -18.70
N ARG A 45 2.66 -28.46 -19.95
CA ARG A 45 2.07 -29.44 -20.87
C ARG A 45 3.11 -30.49 -21.25
N GLU A 46 4.29 -30.06 -21.68
CA GLU A 46 5.42 -30.96 -22.00
C GLU A 46 5.76 -31.89 -20.81
N LEU A 47 5.80 -31.32 -19.60
CA LEU A 47 6.07 -32.10 -18.39
C LEU A 47 4.98 -33.14 -18.10
N VAL A 48 3.71 -32.74 -18.18
CA VAL A 48 2.56 -33.61 -17.91
C VAL A 48 2.46 -34.74 -18.93
N ASP A 49 2.68 -34.43 -20.21
CA ASP A 49 2.63 -35.42 -21.30
C ASP A 49 3.74 -36.45 -21.14
N GLU A 50 4.96 -36.02 -20.81
CA GLU A 50 6.09 -36.91 -20.58
C GLU A 50 5.88 -37.82 -19.37
N LEU A 51 5.41 -37.27 -18.24
CA LEU A 51 5.08 -38.08 -17.06
C LEU A 51 3.94 -39.05 -17.31
N SER A 52 2.97 -38.65 -18.14
CA SER A 52 1.90 -39.54 -18.55
C SER A 52 2.40 -40.67 -19.45
N ARG A 53 3.34 -40.40 -20.37
CA ARG A 53 3.96 -41.41 -21.23
C ARG A 53 4.71 -42.46 -20.40
N LEU A 54 5.33 -42.03 -19.31
CA LEU A 54 6.07 -42.88 -18.38
C LEU A 54 5.19 -43.54 -17.31
N ASN A 55 3.86 -43.32 -17.31
CA ASN A 55 2.94 -43.77 -16.25
C ASN A 55 3.36 -43.36 -14.81
N LYS A 56 4.07 -42.24 -14.66
CA LYS A 56 4.54 -41.71 -13.37
C LYS A 56 3.72 -40.49 -12.90
N LEU A 57 2.59 -40.19 -13.55
CA LEU A 57 1.73 -39.04 -13.23
C LEU A 57 0.97 -39.26 -11.90
N ASN A 58 1.05 -38.31 -10.97
CA ASN A 58 0.41 -38.36 -9.65
C ASN A 58 -0.43 -37.09 -9.40
N ARG A 59 0.07 -36.11 -8.63
CA ARG A 59 -0.69 -34.88 -8.30
C ARG A 59 -1.00 -34.02 -9.52
N LEU A 60 -0.22 -34.14 -10.60
CA LEU A 60 -0.44 -33.41 -11.85
C LEU A 60 -1.52 -34.04 -12.75
N SER A 61 -2.10 -35.18 -12.36
CA SER A 61 -3.15 -35.86 -13.13
C SER A 61 -4.35 -34.96 -13.44
N TYR A 62 -4.81 -34.20 -12.45
CA TYR A 62 -5.89 -33.23 -12.62
C TYR A 62 -5.55 -32.14 -13.65
N ILE A 63 -4.28 -31.70 -13.73
CA ILE A 63 -3.87 -30.67 -14.70
C ILE A 63 -3.94 -31.20 -16.13
N LYS A 64 -3.63 -32.49 -16.35
CA LYS A 64 -3.78 -33.13 -17.65
C LYS A 64 -5.21 -33.02 -18.18
N GLU A 65 -6.19 -33.30 -17.32
CA GLU A 65 -7.61 -33.19 -17.68
C GLU A 65 -7.98 -31.75 -18.02
N VAL A 66 -7.55 -30.78 -17.19
CA VAL A 66 -7.79 -29.35 -17.44
C VAL A 66 -7.18 -28.90 -18.77
N LEU A 67 -5.94 -29.30 -19.08
CA LEU A 67 -5.27 -28.94 -20.34
C LEU A 67 -5.96 -29.56 -21.56
N ARG A 68 -6.43 -30.82 -21.45
CA ARG A 68 -7.19 -31.48 -22.51
C ARG A 68 -8.51 -30.76 -22.79
N GLU A 69 -9.29 -30.48 -21.75
CA GLU A 69 -10.56 -29.78 -21.90
C GLU A 69 -10.36 -28.32 -22.36
N TYR A 70 -9.23 -27.71 -22.01
CA TYR A 70 -8.85 -26.38 -22.50
C TYR A 70 -8.70 -26.37 -24.02
N ASP A 71 -8.03 -27.35 -24.62
CA ASP A 71 -7.88 -27.43 -26.08
C ASP A 71 -9.23 -27.58 -26.79
N ILE A 72 -10.12 -28.41 -26.24
CA ILE A 72 -11.48 -28.58 -26.76
C ILE A 72 -12.24 -27.24 -26.71
N PHE A 73 -12.13 -26.52 -25.59
CA PHE A 73 -12.77 -25.22 -25.43
C PHE A 73 -12.20 -24.19 -26.42
N VAL A 74 -10.87 -24.14 -26.58
CA VAL A 74 -10.19 -23.23 -27.51
C VAL A 74 -10.63 -23.47 -28.95
N GLU A 75 -10.73 -24.73 -29.38
CA GLU A 75 -11.22 -25.07 -30.72
C GLU A 75 -12.69 -24.67 -30.91
N LEU A 76 -13.55 -24.91 -29.91
CA LEU A 76 -14.94 -24.43 -29.94
C LEU A 76 -14.99 -22.90 -30.06
N PHE A 77 -14.20 -22.19 -29.26
CA PHE A 77 -14.11 -20.74 -29.27
C PHE A 77 -13.67 -20.23 -30.65
N LYS A 78 -12.63 -20.83 -31.23
CA LYS A 78 -12.09 -20.48 -32.55
C LYS A 78 -13.10 -20.72 -33.67
N ARG A 79 -13.88 -21.81 -33.62
CA ARG A 79 -14.95 -22.06 -34.61
C ARG A 79 -16.05 -21.00 -34.57
N ILE A 80 -16.42 -20.55 -33.37
CA ILE A 80 -17.49 -19.56 -33.19
C ILE A 80 -17.03 -18.15 -33.60
N ILE A 81 -15.85 -17.75 -33.12
CA ILE A 81 -15.35 -16.38 -33.17
C ILE A 81 -14.38 -16.14 -34.33
N GLY A 82 -13.75 -17.19 -34.87
CA GLY A 82 -12.77 -17.12 -35.97
C GLY A 82 -11.31 -17.07 -35.53
N PHE A 83 -11.04 -16.81 -34.24
CA PHE A 83 -9.68 -16.72 -33.69
C PHE A 83 -9.62 -17.27 -32.25
N PRO A 84 -8.44 -17.68 -31.74
CA PRO A 84 -8.31 -18.28 -30.41
C PRO A 84 -8.51 -17.25 -29.28
N PRO A 85 -8.91 -17.69 -28.07
CA PRO A 85 -9.06 -16.79 -26.94
C PRO A 85 -7.73 -16.11 -26.58
N PHE A 86 -7.78 -14.84 -26.22
CA PHE A 86 -6.63 -14.03 -25.78
C PHE A 86 -6.47 -14.02 -24.25
N GLY A 87 -5.36 -13.48 -23.72
CA GLY A 87 -4.90 -13.66 -22.33
C GLY A 87 -5.99 -13.74 -21.25
N PRO A 88 -6.77 -12.66 -21.03
CA PRO A 88 -7.91 -12.67 -20.10
C PRO A 88 -8.91 -13.82 -20.30
N GLN A 89 -9.29 -14.12 -21.54
CA GLN A 89 -10.23 -15.19 -21.85
C GLN A 89 -9.62 -16.56 -21.57
N LYS A 90 -8.31 -16.75 -21.85
CA LYS A 90 -7.60 -17.97 -21.46
C LYS A 90 -7.67 -18.20 -19.95
N SER A 91 -7.41 -17.15 -19.17
CA SER A 91 -7.53 -17.18 -17.71
C SER A 91 -8.93 -17.59 -17.26
N TRP A 92 -9.99 -17.02 -17.87
CA TRP A 92 -11.38 -17.35 -17.54
C TRP A 92 -11.75 -18.80 -17.89
N ILE A 93 -11.30 -19.31 -19.03
CA ILE A 93 -11.52 -20.70 -19.44
C ILE A 93 -10.89 -21.64 -18.40
N ILE A 94 -9.63 -21.41 -18.01
CA ILE A 94 -8.94 -22.23 -17.01
C ILE A 94 -9.71 -22.25 -15.68
N ARG A 95 -10.23 -21.11 -15.22
CA ARG A 95 -11.05 -21.02 -14.00
C ARG A 95 -12.34 -21.83 -14.10
N VAL A 96 -13.05 -21.72 -15.23
CA VAL A 96 -14.29 -22.47 -15.48
C VAL A 96 -14.04 -23.98 -15.51
N LEU A 97 -12.99 -24.42 -16.22
CA LEU A 97 -12.62 -25.84 -16.28
C LEU A 97 -12.21 -26.39 -14.91
N ARG A 98 -11.67 -25.53 -14.04
CA ARG A 98 -11.36 -25.85 -12.65
C ARG A 98 -12.56 -25.75 -11.71
N LYS A 99 -13.75 -25.45 -12.23
CA LYS A 99 -15.01 -25.26 -11.50
C LYS A 99 -14.91 -24.16 -10.43
N GLU A 100 -14.14 -23.12 -10.70
CA GLU A 100 -14.00 -21.97 -9.82
C GLU A 100 -15.01 -20.88 -10.17
N SER A 101 -15.68 -20.34 -9.16
CA SER A 101 -16.57 -19.19 -9.32
C SER A 101 -15.80 -17.87 -9.20
N PHE A 102 -16.07 -16.90 -10.07
CA PHE A 102 -15.33 -15.63 -10.09
C PHE A 102 -16.13 -14.47 -10.69
N ALA A 103 -15.66 -13.24 -10.45
CA ALA A 103 -16.11 -12.06 -11.18
C ALA A 103 -15.10 -11.72 -12.27
N ILE A 104 -15.58 -11.47 -13.49
CA ILE A 104 -14.77 -10.97 -14.59
C ILE A 104 -14.54 -9.48 -14.37
N ILE A 105 -13.29 -9.08 -14.13
CA ILE A 105 -12.87 -7.69 -14.20
C ILE A 105 -12.12 -7.48 -15.52
N ALA A 106 -12.71 -6.69 -16.42
CA ALA A 106 -12.15 -6.47 -17.74
C ALA A 106 -12.70 -5.17 -18.34
N PRO A 107 -11.94 -4.47 -19.20
CA PRO A 107 -12.47 -3.42 -20.07
C PRO A 107 -13.75 -3.83 -20.82
N PRO A 108 -14.63 -2.86 -21.19
CA PRO A 108 -15.66 -3.09 -22.19
C PRO A 108 -15.07 -3.62 -23.51
N GLY A 109 -15.83 -4.39 -24.28
CA GLY A 109 -15.38 -4.89 -25.58
C GLY A 109 -14.60 -6.22 -25.58
N LEU A 110 -14.03 -6.68 -24.45
CA LEU A 110 -13.30 -7.97 -24.36
C LEU A 110 -14.20 -9.23 -24.47
N GLY A 111 -15.46 -9.09 -24.84
CA GLY A 111 -16.38 -10.21 -25.07
C GLY A 111 -16.85 -10.92 -23.80
N LYS A 112 -17.12 -10.20 -22.69
CA LYS A 112 -17.59 -10.80 -21.43
C LYS A 112 -18.88 -11.64 -21.60
N THR A 113 -19.90 -11.04 -22.21
CA THR A 113 -21.16 -11.73 -22.53
C THR A 113 -20.94 -12.86 -23.53
N THR A 114 -20.09 -12.64 -24.54
CA THR A 114 -19.71 -13.66 -25.53
C THR A 114 -19.06 -14.87 -24.86
N PHE A 115 -18.16 -14.66 -23.91
CA PHE A 115 -17.54 -15.71 -23.10
C PHE A 115 -18.59 -16.50 -22.31
N GLY A 116 -19.54 -15.83 -21.64
CA GLY A 116 -20.63 -16.50 -20.93
C GLY A 116 -21.48 -17.39 -21.84
N ILE A 117 -21.81 -16.90 -23.04
CA ILE A 117 -22.56 -17.64 -24.06
C ILE A 117 -21.77 -18.86 -24.56
N ILE A 118 -20.51 -18.69 -24.96
CA ILE A 118 -19.67 -19.80 -25.44
C ILE A 118 -19.48 -20.84 -24.35
N THR A 119 -19.31 -20.40 -23.09
CA THR A 119 -19.24 -21.30 -21.93
C THR A 119 -20.52 -22.11 -21.79
N SER A 120 -21.71 -21.49 -21.93
CA SER A 120 -22.97 -22.26 -21.86
C SER A 120 -23.12 -23.29 -22.98
N LEU A 121 -22.61 -23.00 -24.19
CA LEU A 121 -22.60 -23.96 -25.31
C LEU A 121 -21.61 -25.11 -25.06
N TYR A 122 -20.43 -24.80 -24.52
CA TYR A 122 -19.47 -25.81 -24.09
C TYR A 122 -20.09 -26.76 -23.05
N PHE A 123 -20.75 -26.23 -22.03
CA PHE A 123 -21.46 -27.04 -21.03
C PHE A 123 -22.58 -27.88 -21.68
N SER A 124 -23.35 -27.29 -22.60
CA SER A 124 -24.38 -28.01 -23.34
C SER A 124 -23.83 -29.19 -24.15
N SER A 125 -22.65 -29.05 -24.78
CA SER A 125 -21.99 -30.15 -25.51
C SER A 125 -21.61 -31.35 -24.63
N LYS A 126 -21.60 -31.15 -23.31
CA LYS A 126 -21.33 -32.17 -22.29
C LYS A 126 -22.61 -32.57 -21.54
N ASN A 127 -23.79 -32.18 -22.03
CA ASN A 127 -25.09 -32.36 -21.38
C ASN A 127 -25.23 -31.69 -20.00
N PHE A 128 -24.42 -30.68 -19.71
CA PHE A 128 -24.57 -29.86 -18.52
C PHE A 128 -25.53 -28.69 -18.74
N ARG A 129 -26.10 -28.19 -17.65
CA ARG A 129 -27.16 -27.16 -17.69
C ARG A 129 -26.65 -25.80 -17.26
N SER A 130 -27.09 -24.76 -17.95
CA SER A 130 -26.66 -23.38 -17.75
C SER A 130 -27.82 -22.44 -17.45
N ILE A 131 -27.62 -21.48 -16.56
CA ILE A 131 -28.54 -20.36 -16.29
C ILE A 131 -27.85 -19.05 -16.63
N LEU A 132 -28.48 -18.21 -17.46
CA LEU A 132 -27.98 -16.88 -17.80
C LEU A 132 -28.96 -15.80 -17.34
N ILE A 133 -28.45 -14.83 -16.59
CA ILE A 133 -29.21 -13.75 -15.98
C ILE A 133 -28.80 -12.41 -16.59
N PHE A 134 -29.76 -11.71 -17.19
CA PHE A 134 -29.55 -10.40 -17.84
C PHE A 134 -30.38 -9.28 -17.17
N PRO A 135 -29.93 -8.01 -17.24
CA PRO A 135 -30.64 -6.90 -16.63
C PRO A 135 -31.90 -6.49 -17.39
N THR A 136 -31.89 -6.57 -18.72
CA THR A 136 -32.95 -6.02 -19.57
C THR A 136 -33.49 -7.06 -20.56
N ARG A 137 -34.73 -6.84 -21.01
CA ARG A 137 -35.37 -7.64 -22.07
C ARG A 137 -34.58 -7.61 -23.39
N SER A 138 -33.99 -6.47 -23.74
CA SER A 138 -33.21 -6.31 -24.97
C SER A 138 -32.00 -7.24 -24.97
N LEU A 139 -31.26 -7.31 -23.86
CA LEU A 139 -30.09 -8.18 -23.73
C LEU A 139 -30.45 -9.67 -23.73
N VAL A 140 -31.59 -10.04 -23.13
CA VAL A 140 -32.09 -11.42 -23.24
C VAL A 140 -32.30 -11.81 -24.70
N LYS A 141 -32.98 -10.97 -25.50
CA LYS A 141 -33.19 -11.24 -26.93
C LYS A 141 -31.86 -11.37 -27.68
N GLN A 142 -30.95 -10.42 -27.49
CA GLN A 142 -29.63 -10.46 -28.12
C GLN A 142 -28.83 -11.73 -27.76
N ALA A 143 -28.92 -12.19 -26.51
CA ALA A 143 -28.26 -13.41 -26.07
C ALA A 143 -28.87 -14.66 -26.73
N VAL A 144 -30.20 -14.73 -26.84
CA VAL A 144 -30.92 -15.81 -27.54
C VAL A 144 -30.50 -15.86 -29.01
N ASP A 145 -30.52 -14.73 -29.71
CA ASP A 145 -30.16 -14.65 -31.13
C ASP A 145 -28.70 -15.13 -31.36
N ARG A 146 -27.77 -14.71 -30.48
CA ARG A 146 -26.36 -15.15 -30.55
C ARG A 146 -26.19 -16.63 -30.25
N ILE A 147 -26.90 -17.19 -29.27
CA ILE A 147 -26.82 -18.62 -28.95
C ILE A 147 -27.29 -19.46 -30.13
N SER A 148 -28.43 -19.11 -30.74
CA SER A 148 -28.94 -19.79 -31.93
C SER A 148 -27.95 -19.71 -33.09
N MET A 149 -27.36 -18.54 -33.34
CA MET A 149 -26.34 -18.35 -34.37
C MET A 149 -25.09 -19.23 -34.11
N TYR A 150 -24.61 -19.28 -32.88
CA TYR A 150 -23.39 -20.01 -32.53
C TYR A 150 -23.62 -21.53 -32.47
N SER A 151 -24.79 -21.98 -32.00
CA SER A 151 -25.22 -23.38 -32.05
C SER A 151 -25.24 -23.90 -33.49
N ASN A 152 -25.82 -23.13 -34.43
CA ASN A 152 -25.82 -23.48 -35.86
C ASN A 152 -24.40 -23.56 -36.46
N LYS A 153 -23.48 -22.67 -36.07
CA LYS A 153 -22.07 -22.72 -36.50
C LYS A 153 -21.30 -23.94 -35.99
N THR A 154 -21.75 -24.55 -34.90
CA THR A 154 -20.98 -25.57 -34.16
C THR A 154 -21.61 -26.96 -34.21
N ASN A 155 -22.79 -27.11 -34.79
CA ASN A 155 -23.62 -28.33 -34.77
C ASN A 155 -23.88 -28.86 -33.35
N ILE A 156 -23.91 -27.97 -32.35
CA ILE A 156 -24.26 -28.35 -30.98
C ILE A 156 -25.77 -28.17 -30.83
N GLU A 157 -26.51 -29.27 -30.75
CA GLU A 157 -27.94 -29.22 -30.43
C GLU A 157 -28.13 -28.76 -28.98
N THR A 158 -28.89 -27.68 -28.78
CA THR A 158 -29.15 -27.11 -27.45
C THR A 158 -30.62 -26.84 -27.23
N LYS A 159 -31.22 -27.43 -26.19
CA LYS A 159 -32.54 -27.05 -25.70
C LYS A 159 -32.47 -25.71 -24.97
N LEU A 160 -32.80 -24.63 -25.69
CA LEU A 160 -32.78 -23.26 -25.19
C LEU A 160 -34.16 -22.83 -24.69
N LEU A 161 -34.25 -22.48 -23.41
CA LEU A 161 -35.42 -21.84 -22.80
C LEU A 161 -35.11 -20.38 -22.50
N TYR A 162 -36.07 -19.48 -22.73
CA TYR A 162 -35.90 -18.07 -22.36
C TYR A 162 -37.20 -17.39 -21.93
N TYR A 163 -37.08 -16.36 -21.08
CA TYR A 163 -38.20 -15.52 -20.66
C TYR A 163 -37.94 -14.03 -20.84
N HIS A 164 -38.90 -13.33 -21.45
CA HIS A 164 -39.02 -11.88 -21.38
C HIS A 164 -40.49 -11.43 -21.36
N SER A 165 -40.76 -10.21 -20.88
CA SER A 165 -42.11 -9.69 -20.61
C SER A 165 -43.09 -9.62 -21.80
N GLY A 166 -42.66 -9.87 -23.03
CA GLY A 166 -43.58 -9.97 -24.19
C GLY A 166 -43.57 -11.32 -24.89
N ILE A 167 -43.51 -12.42 -24.14
CA ILE A 167 -43.81 -13.79 -24.60
C ILE A 167 -45.33 -14.03 -24.45
N ASN A 168 -45.95 -14.82 -25.33
CA ASN A 168 -47.39 -15.12 -25.27
C ASN A 168 -47.73 -16.18 -24.18
N GLU A 169 -49.00 -16.28 -23.77
CA GLU A 169 -49.40 -17.18 -22.66
C GLU A 169 -49.19 -18.67 -22.96
N SER A 170 -49.31 -19.11 -24.22
CA SER A 170 -49.03 -20.50 -24.63
C SER A 170 -47.55 -20.86 -24.45
N GLN A 171 -46.63 -20.04 -24.97
CA GLN A 171 -45.18 -20.22 -24.79
C GLN A 171 -44.76 -20.16 -23.32
N LYS A 172 -45.45 -19.35 -22.52
CA LYS A 172 -45.22 -19.22 -21.09
C LYS A 172 -45.61 -20.49 -20.32
N GLN A 173 -46.73 -21.12 -20.67
CA GLN A 173 -47.13 -22.41 -20.09
C GLN A 173 -46.13 -23.53 -20.45
N GLU A 174 -45.70 -23.59 -21.71
CA GLU A 174 -44.71 -24.54 -22.19
C GLU A 174 -43.36 -24.36 -21.47
N LEU A 175 -42.89 -23.11 -21.34
CA LEU A 175 -41.69 -22.75 -20.58
C LEU A 175 -41.76 -23.29 -19.14
N TYR A 176 -42.87 -23.05 -18.42
CA TYR A 176 -42.99 -23.53 -17.04
C TYR A 176 -43.04 -25.05 -16.95
N LYS A 177 -43.69 -25.72 -17.90
CA LYS A 177 -43.74 -27.19 -17.97
C LYS A 177 -42.33 -27.76 -18.16
N ALA A 178 -41.54 -27.19 -19.08
CA ALA A 178 -40.16 -27.58 -19.35
C ALA A 178 -39.23 -27.27 -18.17
N LEU A 179 -39.38 -26.10 -17.53
CA LEU A 179 -38.61 -25.72 -16.33
C LEU A 179 -38.86 -26.66 -15.15
N ASN A 180 -40.12 -27.03 -14.89
CA ASN A 180 -40.48 -27.96 -13.82
C ASN A 180 -39.99 -29.39 -14.09
N ALA A 181 -40.00 -29.82 -15.35
CA ALA A 181 -39.40 -31.09 -15.77
C ALA A 181 -37.86 -31.06 -15.75
N GLY A 182 -37.27 -29.87 -15.69
CA GLY A 182 -35.82 -29.67 -15.82
C GLY A 182 -35.30 -30.04 -17.21
N ASP A 183 -36.15 -29.95 -18.24
CA ASP A 183 -35.81 -30.29 -19.63
C ASP A 183 -35.25 -29.09 -20.39
N PHE A 184 -34.01 -28.71 -20.07
CA PHE A 184 -33.29 -27.65 -20.77
C PHE A 184 -31.78 -27.87 -20.68
N ASN A 185 -31.05 -27.33 -21.65
CA ASN A 185 -29.60 -27.16 -21.56
C ASN A 185 -29.23 -25.74 -21.15
N ILE A 186 -29.94 -24.73 -21.67
CA ILE A 186 -29.66 -23.32 -21.40
C ILE A 186 -30.98 -22.62 -21.04
N PHE A 187 -31.02 -21.94 -19.89
CA PHE A 187 -32.14 -21.11 -19.48
C PHE A 187 -31.73 -19.64 -19.35
N ILE A 188 -32.46 -18.73 -19.99
CA ILE A 188 -32.15 -17.29 -20.02
C ILE A 188 -33.34 -16.48 -19.53
N ALA A 189 -33.15 -15.60 -18.55
CA ALA A 189 -34.20 -14.67 -18.16
C ALA A 189 -33.66 -13.36 -17.59
N THR A 190 -34.56 -12.41 -17.41
CA THR A 190 -34.24 -11.18 -16.70
C THR A 190 -34.14 -11.44 -15.20
N ASN A 191 -33.32 -10.66 -14.48
CA ASN A 191 -33.25 -10.77 -13.01
C ASN A 191 -34.58 -10.56 -12.30
N ARG A 192 -35.45 -9.70 -12.86
CA ARG A 192 -36.79 -9.50 -12.31
C ARG A 192 -37.58 -10.80 -12.27
N PHE A 193 -37.49 -11.61 -13.32
CA PHE A 193 -38.13 -12.92 -13.37
C PHE A 193 -37.65 -13.83 -12.23
N PHE A 194 -36.33 -13.92 -12.02
CA PHE A 194 -35.77 -14.74 -10.93
C PHE A 194 -36.21 -14.26 -9.55
N ILE A 195 -36.27 -12.95 -9.31
CA ILE A 195 -36.74 -12.38 -8.03
C ILE A 195 -38.20 -12.76 -7.77
N ASP A 196 -39.04 -12.67 -8.80
CA ASP A 196 -40.48 -12.92 -8.67
C ASP A 196 -40.77 -14.44 -8.53
N LYS A 197 -39.92 -15.29 -9.12
CA LYS A 197 -40.10 -16.75 -9.18
C LYS A 197 -39.14 -17.57 -8.32
N ILE A 198 -38.39 -16.95 -7.42
CA ILE A 198 -37.35 -17.63 -6.63
C ILE A 198 -37.86 -18.84 -5.84
N ASN A 199 -39.09 -18.79 -5.33
CA ASN A 199 -39.65 -19.90 -4.54
C ASN A 199 -39.84 -21.18 -5.37
N GLU A 200 -40.16 -21.02 -6.66
CA GLU A 200 -40.32 -22.11 -7.64
C GLU A 200 -38.94 -22.57 -8.14
N LEU A 201 -38.00 -21.64 -8.31
CA LEU A 201 -36.71 -21.88 -8.97
C LEU A 201 -35.55 -22.25 -8.03
N LYS A 202 -35.69 -22.11 -6.71
CA LYS A 202 -34.57 -22.33 -5.74
C LYS A 202 -33.91 -23.72 -5.84
N ASN A 203 -34.64 -24.73 -6.30
CA ASN A 203 -34.17 -26.11 -6.42
C ASN A 203 -33.77 -26.51 -7.85
N ILE A 204 -33.68 -25.55 -8.77
CA ILE A 204 -33.29 -25.81 -10.15
C ILE A 204 -31.88 -26.42 -10.22
N LYS A 205 -31.74 -27.52 -10.96
CA LYS A 205 -30.44 -28.20 -11.15
C LYS A 205 -29.70 -27.58 -12.33
N TYR A 206 -28.49 -27.08 -12.07
CA TYR A 206 -27.59 -26.52 -13.06
C TYR A 206 -26.13 -26.65 -12.63
N ASP A 207 -25.22 -26.51 -13.60
CA ASP A 207 -23.78 -26.63 -13.44
C ASP A 207 -23.07 -25.28 -13.66
N PHE A 208 -23.63 -24.43 -14.52
CA PHE A 208 -23.08 -23.10 -14.83
C PHE A 208 -24.12 -22.00 -14.64
N MET A 209 -23.75 -20.91 -13.98
CA MET A 209 -24.56 -19.70 -13.90
C MET A 209 -23.76 -18.47 -14.31
N PHE A 210 -24.26 -17.73 -15.30
CA PHE A 210 -23.68 -16.48 -15.76
C PHE A 210 -24.59 -15.30 -15.42
N VAL A 211 -24.04 -14.29 -14.77
CA VAL A 211 -24.74 -13.03 -14.47
C VAL A 211 -24.06 -11.92 -15.25
N ASP A 212 -24.74 -11.38 -16.26
CA ASP A 212 -24.14 -10.45 -17.24
C ASP A 212 -23.75 -9.09 -16.63
N ASP A 213 -24.46 -8.66 -15.59
CA ASP A 213 -24.20 -7.42 -14.88
C ASP A 213 -24.27 -7.65 -13.36
N VAL A 214 -23.16 -7.42 -12.66
CA VAL A 214 -23.10 -7.49 -11.20
C VAL A 214 -24.09 -6.56 -10.51
N ASP A 215 -24.38 -5.38 -11.06
CA ASP A 215 -25.35 -4.46 -10.45
C ASP A 215 -26.74 -5.10 -10.40
N THR A 216 -27.04 -6.00 -11.33
CA THR A 216 -28.24 -6.82 -11.32
C THR A 216 -28.33 -7.70 -10.06
N ALA A 217 -27.20 -8.26 -9.62
CA ALA A 217 -27.08 -9.05 -8.40
C ALA A 217 -27.16 -8.21 -7.12
N LEU A 218 -26.68 -6.97 -7.17
CA LEU A 218 -26.43 -6.13 -6.00
C LEU A 218 -27.36 -4.91 -5.88
N LYS A 219 -28.33 -4.75 -6.79
CA LYS A 219 -29.31 -3.65 -6.82
C LYS A 219 -30.13 -3.53 -5.53
N SER A 220 -30.45 -4.66 -4.90
CA SER A 220 -31.22 -4.72 -3.65
C SER A 220 -30.83 -5.92 -2.80
N SER A 221 -31.15 -5.88 -1.51
CA SER A 221 -30.98 -7.02 -0.60
C SER A 221 -31.68 -8.28 -1.15
N LYS A 222 -32.89 -8.11 -1.70
CA LYS A 222 -33.68 -9.18 -2.31
C LYS A 222 -33.01 -9.78 -3.55
N SER A 223 -32.31 -8.96 -4.36
CA SER A 223 -31.57 -9.46 -5.54
C SER A 223 -30.40 -10.34 -5.11
N ALA A 224 -29.63 -9.90 -4.10
CA ALA A 224 -28.52 -10.68 -3.57
C ALA A 224 -28.99 -12.00 -2.93
N GLU A 225 -30.10 -11.96 -2.19
CA GLU A 225 -30.73 -13.16 -1.61
C GLU A 225 -31.23 -14.12 -2.70
N THR A 226 -31.80 -13.60 -3.79
CA THR A 226 -32.26 -14.41 -4.93
C THR A 226 -31.10 -15.21 -5.53
N ILE A 227 -29.96 -14.57 -5.78
CA ILE A 227 -28.79 -15.25 -6.35
C ILE A 227 -28.17 -16.24 -5.35
N LEU A 228 -28.14 -15.92 -4.05
CA LEU A 228 -27.70 -16.85 -3.01
C LEU A 228 -28.59 -18.09 -2.94
N ASN A 229 -29.90 -17.91 -3.02
CA ASN A 229 -30.87 -19.01 -3.06
C ASN A 229 -30.67 -19.87 -4.33
N LEU A 230 -30.48 -19.26 -5.51
CA LEU A 230 -30.18 -19.98 -6.75
C LEU A 230 -28.85 -20.75 -6.64
N ALA A 231 -27.85 -20.20 -5.97
CA ALA A 231 -26.59 -20.89 -5.71
C ALA A 231 -26.77 -22.10 -4.76
N GLY A 232 -27.82 -22.09 -3.92
CA GLY A 232 -28.17 -23.17 -3.01
C GLY A 232 -27.95 -22.85 -1.52
N PHE A 233 -27.70 -21.59 -1.19
CA PHE A 233 -27.54 -21.13 0.20
C PHE A 233 -28.92 -20.88 0.84
N SER A 234 -29.11 -21.38 2.06
CA SER A 234 -30.33 -21.13 2.84
C SER A 234 -30.28 -19.79 3.55
N LYS A 235 -31.42 -19.35 4.12
CA LYS A 235 -31.46 -18.18 5.00
C LYS A 235 -30.57 -18.35 6.23
N ASP A 236 -30.46 -19.57 6.76
CA ASP A 236 -29.60 -19.87 7.91
C ASP A 236 -28.13 -19.73 7.55
N ASP A 237 -27.70 -20.22 6.38
CA ASP A 237 -26.33 -20.05 5.88
C ASP A 237 -25.96 -18.55 5.81
N ILE A 238 -26.89 -17.72 5.31
CA ILE A 238 -26.73 -16.27 5.19
C ILE A 238 -26.60 -15.61 6.56
N LEU A 239 -27.44 -15.99 7.53
CA LEU A 239 -27.40 -15.45 8.90
C LEU A 239 -26.14 -15.88 9.65
N SER A 240 -25.75 -17.16 9.55
CA SER A 240 -24.53 -17.69 10.14
C SER A 240 -23.29 -16.98 9.60
N VAL A 241 -23.18 -16.79 8.29
CA VAL A 241 -22.06 -16.03 7.70
C VAL A 241 -22.06 -14.57 8.13
N LYS A 242 -23.23 -13.94 8.27
CA LYS A 242 -23.33 -12.56 8.78
C LYS A 242 -22.82 -12.43 10.21
N GLU A 243 -23.07 -13.42 11.07
CA GLU A 243 -22.56 -13.46 12.44
C GLU A 243 -21.04 -13.74 12.48
N LEU A 244 -20.58 -14.73 11.70
CA LEU A 244 -19.17 -15.05 11.52
C LEU A 244 -18.37 -13.81 11.08
N LEU A 245 -18.86 -13.08 10.06
CA LEU A 245 -18.23 -11.84 9.59
C LEU A 245 -18.14 -10.75 10.67
N ARG A 246 -19.06 -10.70 11.65
CA ARG A 246 -18.95 -9.77 12.79
C ARG A 246 -17.80 -10.14 13.73
N LYS A 247 -17.59 -11.44 13.96
CA LYS A 247 -16.50 -11.99 14.81
C LYS A 247 -15.13 -11.99 14.13
N SER A 248 -15.08 -11.85 12.80
CA SER A 248 -13.84 -11.87 12.00
C SER A 248 -12.75 -10.85 12.35
N ARG A 249 -13.06 -9.85 13.19
CA ARG A 249 -12.05 -8.88 13.68
C ARG A 249 -11.12 -9.46 14.74
N GLU A 250 -11.55 -10.52 15.41
CA GLU A 250 -10.86 -11.12 16.57
C GLU A 250 -10.37 -12.54 16.28
N ASP A 251 -10.97 -13.22 15.30
CA ASP A 251 -10.69 -14.62 14.99
C ASP A 251 -10.59 -14.87 13.46
N GLU A 252 -9.40 -15.24 12.99
CA GLU A 252 -9.14 -15.56 11.57
C GLU A 252 -9.69 -16.95 11.17
N SER A 253 -9.94 -17.86 12.13
CA SER A 253 -10.49 -19.20 11.86
C SER A 253 -11.91 -19.16 11.28
N VAL A 254 -12.58 -18.02 11.42
CA VAL A 254 -13.87 -17.71 10.83
C VAL A 254 -13.88 -17.94 9.31
N TYR A 255 -12.80 -17.60 8.60
CA TYR A 255 -12.75 -17.74 7.15
C TYR A 255 -12.75 -19.21 6.70
N THR A 256 -12.16 -20.11 7.48
CA THR A 256 -12.19 -21.55 7.22
C THR A 256 -13.62 -22.10 7.30
N LYS A 257 -14.38 -21.70 8.33
CA LYS A 257 -15.80 -22.10 8.47
C LYS A 257 -16.66 -21.60 7.30
N ILE A 258 -16.43 -20.37 6.85
CA ILE A 258 -17.12 -19.82 5.67
C ILE A 258 -16.76 -20.62 4.41
N GLN A 259 -15.50 -21.03 4.27
CA GLN A 259 -15.03 -21.84 3.14
C GLN A 259 -15.67 -23.24 3.13
N GLU A 260 -15.88 -23.86 4.30
CA GLU A 260 -16.60 -25.14 4.42
C GLU A 260 -18.06 -25.02 3.98
N ILE A 261 -18.79 -24.00 4.48
CA ILE A 261 -20.18 -23.73 4.06
C ILE A 261 -20.25 -23.55 2.54
N ARG A 262 -19.35 -22.74 1.98
CA ARG A 262 -19.25 -22.51 0.53
C ARG A 262 -18.96 -23.80 -0.24
N GLY A 263 -17.93 -24.55 0.17
CA GLY A 263 -17.48 -25.75 -0.51
C GLY A 263 -18.56 -26.81 -0.61
N ASN A 264 -19.38 -26.95 0.44
CA ASN A 264 -20.49 -27.90 0.46
C ASN A 264 -21.62 -27.51 -0.51
N LYS A 265 -21.96 -26.21 -0.61
CA LYS A 265 -23.11 -25.74 -1.40
C LYS A 265 -22.80 -25.50 -2.87
N LEU A 266 -21.59 -25.06 -3.20
CA LEU A 266 -21.16 -24.78 -4.57
C LEU A 266 -20.49 -25.98 -5.25
N LYS A 267 -20.45 -27.15 -4.61
CA LYS A 267 -19.80 -28.34 -5.17
C LYS A 267 -20.37 -28.68 -6.55
N GLY A 268 -19.51 -28.64 -7.57
CA GLY A 268 -19.89 -28.94 -8.96
C GLY A 268 -20.51 -27.78 -9.74
N LYS A 269 -20.77 -26.63 -9.11
CA LYS A 269 -21.34 -25.43 -9.75
C LYS A 269 -20.27 -24.38 -10.03
N THR A 270 -20.38 -23.72 -11.18
CA THR A 270 -19.52 -22.60 -11.57
C THR A 270 -20.36 -21.35 -11.77
N ILE A 271 -20.07 -20.30 -11.01
CA ILE A 271 -20.81 -19.04 -11.04
C ILE A 271 -19.89 -17.92 -11.51
N VAL A 272 -20.27 -17.24 -12.59
CA VAL A 272 -19.48 -16.16 -13.18
C VAL A 272 -20.30 -14.88 -13.23
N PHE A 273 -19.77 -13.80 -12.67
CA PHE A 273 -20.38 -12.47 -12.77
C PHE A 273 -19.56 -11.58 -13.70
N SER A 274 -20.20 -10.92 -14.66
CA SER A 274 -19.56 -9.89 -15.50
C SER A 274 -19.61 -8.54 -14.78
N SER A 275 -18.44 -7.96 -14.50
CA SER A 275 -18.32 -6.73 -13.70
C SER A 275 -18.35 -5.46 -14.55
N ALA A 276 -19.17 -4.49 -14.12
CA ALA A 276 -18.89 -3.06 -14.16
C ALA A 276 -19.68 -2.34 -13.03
N THR A 277 -19.25 -1.11 -12.66
CA THR A 277 -19.98 -0.10 -11.85
C THR A 277 -20.23 -0.29 -10.34
N LEU A 278 -19.55 -1.20 -9.64
CA LEU A 278 -19.79 -1.32 -8.19
C LEU A 278 -19.37 -0.10 -7.34
N THR A 279 -20.36 0.55 -6.72
CA THR A 279 -20.17 1.56 -5.66
C THR A 279 -20.10 0.91 -4.27
N ARG A 280 -20.84 -0.18 -4.00
CA ARG A 280 -20.84 -0.90 -2.70
C ARG A 280 -20.99 -2.41 -2.89
N GLY A 281 -20.15 -3.21 -2.22
CA GLY A 281 -20.24 -4.68 -2.24
C GLY A 281 -21.14 -5.21 -1.11
N ASN A 282 -21.75 -6.38 -1.30
CA ASN A 282 -22.41 -7.13 -0.23
C ASN A 282 -21.41 -8.13 0.39
N PRO A 283 -20.97 -7.94 1.65
CA PRO A 283 -19.97 -8.79 2.28
C PRO A 283 -20.40 -10.25 2.42
N VAL A 284 -21.70 -10.50 2.65
CA VAL A 284 -22.24 -11.86 2.82
C VAL A 284 -22.25 -12.60 1.49
N LEU A 285 -22.76 -11.95 0.43
CA LEU A 285 -22.69 -12.49 -0.93
C LEU A 285 -21.25 -12.82 -1.32
N SER A 286 -20.32 -11.89 -1.06
CA SER A 286 -18.92 -12.07 -1.44
C SER A 286 -18.24 -13.23 -0.68
N ALA A 287 -18.55 -13.37 0.61
CA ALA A 287 -18.03 -14.44 1.45
C ALA A 287 -18.53 -15.82 0.96
N LEU A 288 -19.84 -15.94 0.70
CA LEU A 288 -20.47 -17.18 0.26
C LEU A 288 -20.12 -17.55 -1.18
N MET A 289 -19.97 -16.58 -2.09
CA MET A 289 -19.54 -16.84 -3.48
C MET A 289 -18.04 -17.13 -3.59
N GLY A 290 -17.24 -16.68 -2.60
CA GLY A 290 -15.78 -16.82 -2.60
C GLY A 290 -15.03 -15.81 -3.45
N PHE A 291 -15.74 -14.85 -4.03
CA PHE A 291 -15.17 -13.69 -4.68
C PHE A 291 -15.97 -12.42 -4.35
N ARG A 292 -15.27 -11.28 -4.33
CA ARG A 292 -15.86 -9.96 -4.28
C ARG A 292 -15.77 -9.35 -5.67
N PRO A 293 -16.88 -8.98 -6.32
CA PRO A 293 -16.78 -8.31 -7.60
C PRO A 293 -16.11 -6.94 -7.44
N GLY A 294 -15.26 -6.60 -8.39
CA GLY A 294 -14.55 -5.32 -8.45
C GLY A 294 -15.38 -4.23 -9.10
N SER A 295 -14.80 -3.05 -9.25
CA SER A 295 -15.35 -1.99 -10.10
C SER A 295 -14.32 -1.65 -11.15
N SER A 296 -14.75 -1.66 -12.41
CA SER A 296 -14.02 -1.09 -13.54
C SER A 296 -14.25 0.42 -13.66
N VAL A 297 -14.54 1.16 -12.58
CA VAL A 297 -14.45 2.62 -12.65
C VAL A 297 -12.96 2.95 -12.76
N ILE A 298 -12.56 3.11 -14.01
CA ILE A 298 -11.21 3.29 -14.48
C ILE A 298 -10.83 4.76 -14.25
N TYR A 299 -9.86 5.04 -13.39
CA TYR A 299 -9.16 6.35 -13.40
C TYR A 299 -8.10 6.40 -14.51
N LEU A 300 -7.97 5.37 -15.35
CA LEU A 300 -7.14 5.45 -16.56
C LEU A 300 -7.79 6.42 -17.54
N ARG A 301 -7.03 7.47 -17.87
CA ARG A 301 -7.40 8.53 -18.78
C ARG A 301 -6.21 8.79 -19.69
N LYS A 302 -6.46 8.90 -20.99
CA LYS A 302 -5.51 9.47 -21.95
C LYS A 302 -6.10 10.77 -22.46
N ILE A 303 -6.09 11.78 -21.58
CA ILE A 303 -6.74 13.06 -21.81
C ILE A 303 -5.68 14.14 -21.80
N ILE A 304 -5.74 15.03 -22.80
CA ILE A 304 -4.97 16.27 -22.81
C ILE A 304 -5.79 17.30 -22.04
N ASP A 305 -5.37 17.60 -20.81
CA ASP A 305 -6.05 18.54 -19.93
C ASP A 305 -5.54 19.97 -20.24
N THR A 306 -6.42 20.82 -20.74
CA THR A 306 -6.11 22.18 -21.20
C THR A 306 -6.88 23.23 -20.45
N TYR A 307 -6.36 24.44 -20.40
CA TYR A 307 -7.06 25.57 -19.78
C TYR A 307 -7.01 26.82 -20.64
N ALA A 308 -8.04 27.65 -20.49
CA ALA A 308 -8.10 29.03 -20.96
C ALA A 308 -8.80 29.88 -19.90
N TYR A 309 -8.69 31.21 -19.96
CA TYR A 309 -9.38 32.09 -19.02
C TYR A 309 -10.84 32.30 -19.45
N LEU A 310 -11.76 32.20 -18.48
CA LEU A 310 -13.17 32.49 -18.72
C LEU A 310 -13.36 34.02 -18.82
N PRO A 311 -13.98 34.55 -19.89
CA PRO A 311 -14.31 35.97 -19.99
C PRO A 311 -15.28 36.44 -18.90
N ASN A 312 -15.25 37.74 -18.58
CA ASN A 312 -16.07 38.33 -17.53
C ASN A 312 -17.54 38.59 -17.94
N ASN A 313 -17.84 38.64 -19.25
CA ASN A 313 -19.18 38.86 -19.77
C ASN A 313 -19.68 37.64 -20.55
N ASP A 314 -21.00 37.46 -20.63
CA ASP A 314 -21.60 36.26 -21.25
C ASP A 314 -21.49 36.27 -22.79
N ASP A 315 -21.45 37.44 -23.44
CA ASP A 315 -21.31 37.54 -24.90
C ASP A 315 -19.93 37.06 -25.40
N ASP A 316 -18.86 37.43 -24.70
CA ASP A 316 -17.51 36.95 -24.98
C ASP A 316 -17.37 35.45 -24.65
N VAL A 317 -18.08 34.95 -23.63
CA VAL A 317 -18.16 33.50 -23.36
C VAL A 317 -18.79 32.77 -24.55
N ILE A 318 -19.88 33.30 -25.10
CA ILE A 318 -20.55 32.71 -26.28
C ILE A 318 -19.61 32.75 -27.49
N ASN A 319 -18.94 33.88 -27.75
CA ASN A 319 -17.98 34.01 -28.85
C ASN A 319 -16.83 33.00 -28.72
N LEU A 320 -16.26 32.88 -27.52
CA LEU A 320 -15.22 31.91 -27.21
C LEU A 320 -15.70 30.47 -27.43
N LEU A 321 -16.92 30.13 -27.01
CA LEU A 321 -17.51 28.82 -27.23
C LEU A 321 -17.74 28.53 -28.72
N LYS A 322 -18.17 29.52 -29.51
CA LYS A 322 -18.31 29.39 -30.97
C LYS A 322 -16.95 29.14 -31.63
N GLU A 323 -15.92 29.87 -31.25
CA GLU A 323 -14.55 29.65 -31.74
C GLU A 323 -14.05 28.24 -31.40
N LEU A 324 -14.25 27.80 -30.15
CA LEU A 324 -13.88 26.45 -29.70
C LEU A 324 -14.62 25.37 -30.50
N LEU A 325 -15.96 25.46 -30.62
CA LEU A 325 -16.76 24.47 -31.34
C LEU A 325 -16.39 24.39 -32.83
N ASN A 326 -16.03 25.52 -33.44
CA ASN A 326 -15.57 25.56 -34.84
C ASN A 326 -14.22 24.86 -35.01
N LYS A 327 -13.27 25.09 -34.09
CA LYS A 327 -11.93 24.49 -34.13
C LYS A 327 -11.90 23.00 -33.74
N LEU A 328 -12.72 22.61 -32.76
CA LEU A 328 -12.73 21.26 -32.20
C LEU A 328 -13.62 20.28 -33.00
N GLY A 329 -14.56 20.80 -33.80
CA GLY A 329 -15.48 19.99 -34.59
C GLY A 329 -16.63 19.40 -33.75
N GLU A 330 -17.38 18.45 -34.32
CA GLU A 330 -18.51 17.78 -33.64
C GLU A 330 -18.09 16.76 -32.58
N GLY A 331 -19.03 16.35 -31.71
CA GLY A 331 -18.80 15.32 -30.68
C GLY A 331 -18.42 15.86 -29.30
N GLY A 332 -18.79 17.11 -29.02
CA GLY A 332 -18.47 17.83 -27.79
C GLY A 332 -19.46 17.61 -26.63
N LEU A 333 -18.94 17.63 -25.41
CA LEU A 333 -19.74 17.74 -24.18
C LEU A 333 -19.44 19.06 -23.48
N ILE A 334 -20.45 19.89 -23.24
CA ILE A 334 -20.33 21.19 -22.57
C ILE A 334 -20.92 21.09 -21.17
N PHE A 335 -20.10 21.42 -20.18
CA PHE A 335 -20.42 21.33 -18.76
C PHE A 335 -20.53 22.71 -18.14
N VAL A 336 -21.69 22.99 -17.56
CA VAL A 336 -21.97 24.23 -16.83
C VAL A 336 -21.82 24.00 -15.31
N PRO A 337 -21.14 24.89 -14.57
CA PRO A 337 -21.03 24.80 -13.11
C PRO A 337 -22.38 24.69 -12.39
N VAL A 338 -22.41 23.95 -11.28
CA VAL A 338 -23.64 23.68 -10.50
C VAL A 338 -24.30 24.96 -10.02
N ASP A 339 -23.51 25.97 -9.65
CA ASP A 339 -23.97 27.25 -9.14
C ASP A 339 -24.64 28.14 -10.20
N LYS A 340 -24.37 27.90 -11.50
CA LYS A 340 -25.08 28.57 -12.61
C LYS A 340 -26.38 27.85 -13.02
N GLY A 341 -26.51 26.56 -12.68
CA GLY A 341 -27.76 25.81 -12.82
C GLY A 341 -28.18 25.47 -14.26
N GLN A 342 -29.39 24.92 -14.38
CA GLN A 342 -29.99 24.49 -15.66
C GLN A 342 -30.47 25.65 -16.53
N GLU A 343 -30.79 26.80 -15.94
CA GLU A 343 -31.21 28.00 -16.67
C GLU A 343 -30.09 28.52 -17.56
N TYR A 344 -28.86 28.57 -17.04
CA TYR A 344 -27.70 28.96 -17.82
C TYR A 344 -27.38 27.96 -18.95
N ALA A 345 -27.58 26.66 -18.72
CA ALA A 345 -27.43 25.65 -19.77
C ALA A 345 -28.40 25.89 -20.94
N LYS A 346 -29.67 26.18 -20.65
CA LYS A 346 -30.67 26.55 -21.67
C LYS A 346 -30.36 27.87 -22.36
N PHE A 347 -29.82 28.84 -21.64
CA PHE A 347 -29.35 30.10 -22.22
C PHE A 347 -28.22 29.86 -23.25
N LEU A 348 -27.24 29.01 -22.91
CA LEU A 348 -26.18 28.63 -23.84
C LEU A 348 -26.73 27.89 -25.07
N GLU A 349 -27.68 26.96 -24.87
CA GLU A 349 -28.35 26.26 -25.98
C GLU A 349 -29.00 27.26 -26.94
N ALA A 350 -29.79 28.21 -26.44
CA ALA A 350 -30.47 29.20 -27.26
C ALA A 350 -29.49 30.06 -28.08
N LYS A 351 -28.35 30.46 -27.50
CA LYS A 351 -27.36 31.33 -28.16
C LYS A 351 -26.39 30.60 -29.09
N LEU A 352 -26.18 29.30 -28.89
CA LEU A 352 -25.31 28.48 -29.73
C LEU A 352 -26.07 27.79 -30.87
N SER A 353 -27.40 27.62 -30.73
CA SER A 353 -28.27 27.02 -31.75
C SER A 353 -28.25 27.76 -33.10
N ASP A 354 -27.89 29.05 -33.10
CA ASP A 354 -27.74 29.87 -34.31
C ASP A 354 -26.62 29.37 -35.25
N SER A 355 -25.65 28.62 -34.72
CA SER A 355 -24.46 28.19 -35.47
C SER A 355 -24.19 26.70 -35.41
N PHE A 356 -24.66 26.00 -34.37
CA PHE A 356 -24.43 24.58 -34.15
C PHE A 356 -25.69 23.91 -33.60
N ASN A 357 -25.99 22.69 -34.05
CA ASN A 357 -27.08 21.91 -33.46
C ASN A 357 -26.68 21.37 -32.07
N VAL A 358 -26.95 22.13 -31.01
CA VAL A 358 -26.64 21.79 -29.62
C VAL A 358 -27.91 21.58 -28.81
N VAL A 359 -27.86 20.69 -27.82
CA VAL A 359 -29.06 20.34 -27.02
C VAL A 359 -28.72 20.22 -25.54
N THR A 360 -29.57 20.79 -24.66
CA THR A 360 -29.45 20.60 -23.21
C THR A 360 -30.05 19.26 -22.77
N ILE A 361 -29.29 18.46 -22.02
CA ILE A 361 -29.75 17.18 -21.47
C ILE A 361 -30.24 17.31 -20.03
N THR A 362 -31.45 16.80 -19.83
CA THR A 362 -32.18 16.70 -18.56
C THR A 362 -32.75 15.29 -18.40
N SER A 363 -33.35 14.99 -17.25
CA SER A 363 -33.95 13.66 -17.00
C SER A 363 -35.13 13.33 -17.91
N SER A 364 -35.81 14.33 -18.47
CA SER A 364 -37.01 14.15 -19.29
C SER A 364 -36.73 13.90 -20.78
N ASN A 365 -35.53 14.21 -21.28
CA ASN A 365 -35.19 14.15 -22.71
C ASN A 365 -33.96 13.27 -23.01
N THR A 366 -33.81 12.16 -22.29
CA THR A 366 -32.68 11.23 -22.44
C THR A 366 -32.60 10.54 -23.80
N ASN A 367 -33.69 10.47 -24.56
CA ASN A 367 -33.73 9.97 -25.93
C ASN A 367 -32.81 10.74 -26.90
N LYS A 368 -32.55 12.03 -26.65
CA LYS A 368 -31.63 12.85 -27.45
C LYS A 368 -30.17 12.38 -27.42
N ILE A 369 -29.81 11.50 -26.48
CA ILE A 369 -28.49 10.88 -26.43
C ILE A 369 -28.28 9.95 -27.63
N GLU A 370 -29.34 9.28 -28.13
CA GLU A 370 -29.26 8.45 -29.33
C GLU A 370 -29.08 9.29 -30.59
N ASP A 371 -29.76 10.44 -30.70
CA ASP A 371 -29.57 11.40 -31.79
C ASP A 371 -28.12 11.89 -31.85
N PHE A 372 -27.51 12.20 -30.70
CA PHE A 372 -26.09 12.53 -30.62
C PHE A 372 -25.19 11.35 -31.02
N ALA A 373 -25.51 10.13 -30.57
CA ALA A 373 -24.75 8.92 -30.90
C ALA A 373 -24.69 8.64 -32.42
N ASN A 374 -25.76 8.99 -33.12
CA ASN A 374 -25.94 8.79 -34.57
C ASN A 374 -25.35 9.95 -35.41
N GLY A 375 -24.97 11.05 -34.77
CA GLY A 375 -24.37 12.21 -35.44
C GLY A 375 -25.32 13.34 -35.80
N ASN A 376 -26.59 13.26 -35.38
CA ASN A 376 -27.58 14.30 -35.67
C ASN A 376 -27.36 15.57 -34.83
N ILE A 377 -26.74 15.43 -33.65
CA ILE A 377 -26.45 16.54 -32.72
C ILE A 377 -24.93 16.80 -32.69
N TYR A 378 -24.55 18.08 -32.72
CA TYR A 378 -23.17 18.55 -32.75
C TYR A 378 -22.49 18.44 -31.38
N ALA A 379 -23.14 18.96 -30.33
CA ALA A 379 -22.67 18.90 -28.95
C ALA A 379 -23.83 18.84 -27.94
N LEU A 380 -23.58 18.26 -26.76
CA LEU A 380 -24.54 18.20 -25.66
C LEU A 380 -24.16 19.15 -24.53
N ILE A 381 -25.14 19.85 -23.96
CA ILE A 381 -24.96 20.76 -22.83
C ILE A 381 -25.59 20.15 -21.57
N GLY A 382 -24.91 20.23 -20.44
CA GLY A 382 -25.48 19.78 -19.17
C GLY A 382 -24.75 20.31 -17.94
N SER A 383 -25.37 20.12 -16.78
CA SER A 383 -24.78 20.55 -15.51
C SER A 383 -23.65 19.61 -15.07
N ALA A 384 -22.54 20.20 -14.63
CA ALA A 384 -21.38 19.55 -14.04
C ALA A 384 -21.69 19.05 -12.62
N THR A 385 -22.54 18.03 -12.52
CA THR A 385 -22.83 17.36 -11.25
C THR A 385 -22.34 15.92 -11.31
N HIS A 386 -21.79 15.41 -10.21
CA HIS A 386 -21.30 14.03 -10.12
C HIS A 386 -22.34 12.96 -10.54
N TYR A 387 -23.63 13.27 -10.37
CA TYR A 387 -24.75 12.39 -10.74
C TYR A 387 -25.46 12.81 -12.03
N GLY A 388 -24.94 13.83 -12.71
CA GLY A 388 -25.50 14.32 -13.97
C GLY A 388 -25.47 13.26 -15.06
N ILE A 389 -26.47 13.30 -15.93
CA ILE A 389 -26.66 12.32 -17.00
C ILE A 389 -25.45 12.32 -17.95
N LEU A 390 -24.92 13.48 -18.31
CA LEU A 390 -23.71 13.58 -19.14
C LEU A 390 -22.45 13.07 -18.41
N VAL A 391 -22.37 13.28 -17.10
CA VAL A 391 -21.21 12.91 -16.27
C VAL A 391 -21.14 11.40 -16.01
N ARG A 392 -22.30 10.74 -15.84
CA ARG A 392 -22.37 9.31 -15.47
C ARG A 392 -22.98 8.40 -16.54
N GLY A 393 -23.99 8.88 -17.27
CA GLY A 393 -24.94 8.09 -18.06
C GLY A 393 -24.65 7.99 -19.56
N ILE A 394 -23.49 8.47 -20.04
CA ILE A 394 -23.09 8.33 -21.45
C ILE A 394 -21.89 7.39 -21.59
N ASP A 395 -22.02 6.42 -22.51
CA ASP A 395 -20.95 5.51 -22.93
C ASP A 395 -20.98 5.33 -24.46
N ILE A 396 -20.47 6.36 -25.16
CA ILE A 396 -20.50 6.47 -26.62
C ILE A 396 -19.09 6.82 -27.13
N PRO A 397 -18.10 5.92 -26.95
CA PRO A 397 -16.69 6.23 -27.19
C PRO A 397 -16.36 6.52 -28.65
N TRP A 398 -17.20 6.14 -29.62
CA TRP A 398 -17.03 6.46 -31.04
C TRP A 398 -17.46 7.89 -31.40
N ARG A 399 -18.18 8.59 -30.52
CA ARG A 399 -18.72 9.93 -30.80
C ARG A 399 -18.12 11.01 -29.92
N VAL A 400 -17.93 10.73 -28.63
CA VAL A 400 -17.43 11.74 -27.68
C VAL A 400 -15.93 11.98 -27.89
N LYS A 401 -15.56 13.22 -28.19
CA LYS A 401 -14.17 13.61 -28.51
C LYS A 401 -13.55 14.51 -27.44
N TYR A 402 -14.31 15.50 -26.97
CA TYR A 402 -13.82 16.52 -26.06
C TYR A 402 -14.88 16.98 -25.06
N ALA A 403 -14.42 17.56 -23.95
CA ALA A 403 -15.25 18.14 -22.91
C ALA A 403 -14.83 19.59 -22.65
N ILE A 404 -15.79 20.52 -22.60
CA ILE A 404 -15.59 21.94 -22.29
C ILE A 404 -16.27 22.24 -20.96
N PHE A 405 -15.54 22.79 -20.00
CA PHE A 405 -16.07 23.24 -18.71
C PHE A 405 -16.15 24.76 -18.70
N VAL A 406 -17.37 25.31 -18.68
CA VAL A 406 -17.63 26.75 -18.71
C VAL A 406 -17.53 27.34 -17.29
N GLY A 407 -16.35 27.22 -16.70
CA GLY A 407 -16.06 27.51 -15.29
C GLY A 407 -15.63 26.26 -14.52
N ILE A 408 -14.94 26.47 -13.38
CA ILE A 408 -14.48 25.36 -12.53
C ILE A 408 -15.67 24.67 -11.87
N PRO A 409 -15.83 23.33 -12.00
CA PRO A 409 -16.81 22.58 -11.22
C PRO A 409 -16.55 22.80 -9.73
N LYS A 410 -17.53 23.38 -9.02
CA LYS A 410 -17.35 23.82 -7.63
C LYS A 410 -18.64 23.78 -6.83
N PHE A 411 -18.48 23.60 -5.53
CA PHE A 411 -19.51 23.91 -4.54
C PHE A 411 -19.32 25.36 -4.07
N LYS A 412 -20.42 26.11 -4.03
CA LYS A 412 -20.47 27.50 -3.59
C LYS A 412 -21.52 27.63 -2.48
N PHE A 413 -21.13 28.19 -1.34
CA PHE A 413 -22.00 28.40 -0.19
C PHE A 413 -21.82 29.81 0.36
N LYS A 414 -22.91 30.49 0.74
CA LYS A 414 -22.81 31.73 1.49
C LYS A 414 -22.53 31.42 2.97
N ILE A 415 -21.71 32.22 3.64
CA ILE A 415 -21.48 32.06 5.09
C ILE A 415 -22.82 32.25 5.82
N GLY A 416 -23.19 31.28 6.66
CA GLY A 416 -24.48 31.22 7.37
C GLY A 416 -25.59 30.44 6.63
N GLU A 417 -25.38 30.01 5.39
CA GLU A 417 -26.33 29.16 4.65
C GLU A 417 -26.16 27.68 5.03
N VAL A 418 -27.26 26.91 4.99
CA VAL A 418 -27.22 25.45 5.17
C VAL A 418 -26.45 24.78 4.03
N MET A 419 -25.21 24.41 4.34
CA MET A 419 -24.32 23.69 3.44
C MET A 419 -24.70 22.23 3.25
N ASN A 420 -24.23 21.63 2.13
CA ASN A 420 -24.35 20.19 1.90
C ASN A 420 -23.58 19.40 2.97
N LEU A 421 -24.12 18.25 3.40
CA LEU A 421 -23.53 17.42 4.45
C LEU A 421 -22.07 16.99 4.20
N VAL A 422 -21.66 16.82 2.93
CA VAL A 422 -20.27 16.52 2.58
C VAL A 422 -19.36 17.71 2.90
N ALA A 423 -19.78 18.92 2.52
CA ALA A 423 -19.06 20.16 2.83
C ALA A 423 -19.04 20.44 4.35
N LEU A 424 -20.16 20.15 5.04
CA LEU A 424 -20.25 20.25 6.50
C LEU A 424 -19.22 19.36 7.19
N SER A 425 -19.16 18.08 6.81
CA SER A 425 -18.21 17.12 7.39
C SER A 425 -16.75 17.53 7.16
N ARG A 426 -16.47 18.15 6.03
CA ARG A 426 -15.14 18.63 5.63
C ARG A 426 -14.70 19.80 6.50
N ILE A 427 -15.51 20.86 6.54
CA ILE A 427 -15.22 22.06 7.32
C ILE A 427 -15.14 21.74 8.81
N LEU A 428 -16.03 20.87 9.32
CA LEU A 428 -15.97 20.40 10.69
C LEU A 428 -14.66 19.66 11.02
N SER A 429 -14.14 18.87 10.08
CA SER A 429 -12.85 18.18 10.25
C SER A 429 -11.68 19.18 10.26
N MET A 430 -11.71 20.19 9.39
CA MET A 430 -10.71 21.27 9.38
C MET A 430 -10.73 22.09 10.67
N ILE A 431 -11.91 22.46 11.18
CA ILE A 431 -12.06 23.15 12.47
C ILE A 431 -11.46 22.31 13.59
N GLY A 432 -11.79 21.00 13.65
CA GLY A 432 -11.23 20.10 14.66
C GLY A 432 -9.71 19.98 14.62
N LEU A 433 -9.09 20.05 13.44
CA LEU A 433 -7.63 20.08 13.29
C LEU A 433 -7.02 21.39 13.79
N ILE A 434 -7.64 22.52 13.47
CA ILE A 434 -7.15 23.86 13.82
C ILE A 434 -7.30 24.13 15.32
N THR A 435 -8.48 23.85 15.89
CA THR A 435 -8.76 24.11 17.30
C THR A 435 -8.12 23.07 18.22
N LYS A 436 -7.86 21.86 17.70
CA LYS A 436 -7.42 20.68 18.46
C LYS A 436 -8.39 20.30 19.60
N ASP A 437 -9.64 20.77 19.53
CA ASP A 437 -10.70 20.45 20.47
C ASP A 437 -11.15 19.00 20.29
N GLN A 438 -11.02 18.20 21.34
CA GLN A 438 -11.34 16.77 21.31
C GLN A 438 -12.83 16.49 21.05
N ASP A 439 -13.74 17.38 21.46
CA ASP A 439 -15.16 17.17 21.27
C ASP A 439 -15.58 17.46 19.83
N ILE A 440 -14.98 18.48 19.20
CA ILE A 440 -15.16 18.74 17.77
C ILE A 440 -14.57 17.60 16.94
N VAL A 441 -13.38 17.11 17.29
CA VAL A 441 -12.77 15.96 16.59
C VAL A 441 -13.64 14.70 16.70
N ARG A 442 -14.24 14.44 17.88
CA ARG A 442 -15.19 13.33 18.06
C ARG A 442 -16.46 13.53 17.26
N LEU A 443 -17.01 14.75 17.23
CA LEU A 443 -18.21 15.08 16.45
C LEU A 443 -17.95 14.88 14.95
N ALA A 444 -16.84 15.40 14.43
CA ALA A 444 -16.40 15.19 13.06
C ALA A 444 -16.33 13.69 12.71
N GLY A 445 -15.75 12.88 13.59
CA GLY A 445 -15.70 11.43 13.44
C GLY A 445 -17.09 10.76 13.38
N ARG A 446 -18.04 11.20 14.21
CA ARG A 446 -19.42 10.67 14.22
C ARG A 446 -20.18 11.03 12.95
N VAL A 447 -20.15 12.30 12.54
CA VAL A 447 -20.77 12.80 11.30
C VAL A 447 -20.24 11.99 10.11
N ARG A 448 -18.92 11.86 10.02
CA ARG A 448 -18.26 11.12 8.94
C ARG A 448 -18.64 9.64 8.91
N GLY A 449 -18.67 9.00 10.08
CA GLY A 449 -19.11 7.60 10.22
C GLY A 449 -20.57 7.39 9.79
N LYS A 450 -21.41 8.41 9.94
CA LYS A 450 -22.80 8.41 9.49
C LYS A 450 -22.90 8.56 7.97
N LEU A 451 -22.23 9.57 7.40
CA LEU A 451 -22.22 9.82 5.96
C LEU A 451 -21.70 8.63 5.15
N ARG A 452 -20.66 7.93 5.64
CA ARG A 452 -20.13 6.71 4.98
C ARG A 452 -21.18 5.59 4.82
N LYS A 453 -22.23 5.56 5.66
CA LYS A 453 -23.30 4.54 5.60
C LYS A 453 -24.46 4.95 4.68
N LEU A 454 -24.69 6.24 4.49
CA LEU A 454 -25.84 6.78 3.76
C LEU A 454 -25.65 6.67 2.24
N SER A 455 -26.72 6.43 1.49
CA SER A 455 -26.68 6.50 0.02
C SER A 455 -26.62 7.96 -0.44
N PRO A 456 -26.15 8.25 -1.68
CA PRO A 456 -26.16 9.62 -2.20
C PRO A 456 -27.54 10.29 -2.18
N ALA A 457 -28.59 9.53 -2.52
CA ALA A 457 -29.97 10.02 -2.45
C ALA A 457 -30.37 10.38 -1.01
N ALA A 458 -29.98 9.56 -0.03
CA ALA A 458 -30.23 9.85 1.38
C ALA A 458 -29.46 11.09 1.86
N ILE A 459 -28.21 11.30 1.39
CA ILE A 459 -27.43 12.51 1.69
C ILE A 459 -28.14 13.75 1.13
N SER A 460 -28.61 13.69 -0.12
CA SER A 460 -29.36 14.80 -0.74
C SER A 460 -30.67 15.08 0.00
N MET A 461 -31.40 14.03 0.38
CA MET A 461 -32.66 14.16 1.13
C MET A 461 -32.44 14.82 2.49
N LEU A 462 -31.45 14.36 3.25
CA LEU A 462 -31.10 14.96 4.55
C LEU A 462 -30.60 16.41 4.40
N THR A 463 -29.86 16.70 3.33
CA THR A 463 -29.43 18.08 3.01
C THR A 463 -30.64 18.98 2.73
N ASN A 464 -31.63 18.49 1.98
CA ASN A 464 -32.87 19.24 1.71
C ASN A 464 -33.70 19.41 2.99
N GLN A 465 -33.82 18.37 3.82
CA GLN A 465 -34.46 18.49 5.13
C GLN A 465 -33.79 19.54 6.01
N ALA A 466 -32.45 19.62 6.00
CA ALA A 466 -31.71 20.65 6.70
C ALA A 466 -32.03 22.06 6.18
N ARG A 467 -32.11 22.24 4.85
CA ARG A 467 -32.50 23.52 4.22
C ARG A 467 -33.93 23.93 4.54
N GLU A 468 -34.83 22.97 4.65
CA GLU A 468 -36.24 23.18 5.02
C GLU A 468 -36.45 23.31 6.55
N GLY A 469 -35.40 23.18 7.37
CA GLY A 469 -35.50 23.22 8.83
C GLY A 469 -36.16 21.99 9.47
N LYS A 470 -36.27 20.88 8.74
CA LYS A 470 -36.93 19.62 9.15
C LYS A 470 -35.93 18.50 9.52
N LEU A 471 -34.66 18.83 9.75
CA LEU A 471 -33.65 17.85 10.07
C LEU A 471 -33.76 17.45 11.56
N GLU A 472 -34.11 16.20 11.84
CA GLU A 472 -34.25 15.68 13.22
C GLU A 472 -32.95 15.07 13.79
N ASP A 473 -31.90 15.01 12.97
CA ASP A 473 -30.65 14.32 13.31
C ASP A 473 -29.78 15.17 14.24
N GLU A 474 -29.88 14.95 15.55
CA GLU A 474 -29.13 15.70 16.60
C GLU A 474 -27.63 15.82 16.32
N THR A 475 -27.01 14.78 15.76
CA THR A 475 -25.57 14.80 15.46
C THR A 475 -25.24 15.76 14.32
N LEU A 476 -26.10 15.80 13.30
CA LEU A 476 -25.93 16.71 12.16
C LEU A 476 -26.32 18.14 12.54
N LEU A 477 -27.37 18.34 13.33
CA LEU A 477 -27.74 19.65 13.87
C LEU A 477 -26.60 20.28 14.66
N ARG A 478 -26.04 19.55 15.63
CA ARG A 478 -24.87 20.00 16.39
C ARG A 478 -23.66 20.30 15.50
N ALA A 479 -23.50 19.57 14.40
CA ALA A 479 -22.43 19.83 13.44
C ALA A 479 -22.63 21.16 12.71
N TYR A 480 -23.86 21.47 12.26
CA TYR A 480 -24.19 22.77 11.67
C TYR A 480 -23.97 23.91 12.67
N GLU A 481 -24.39 23.77 13.92
CA GLU A 481 -24.18 24.78 14.98
C GLU A 481 -22.69 25.10 15.19
N VAL A 482 -21.88 24.05 15.35
CA VAL A 482 -20.42 24.19 15.55
C VAL A 482 -19.79 24.88 14.34
N VAL A 483 -20.11 24.43 13.13
CA VAL A 483 -19.54 25.01 11.91
C VAL A 483 -19.93 26.48 11.77
N ASN A 484 -21.20 26.82 11.94
CA ASN A 484 -21.67 28.20 11.83
C ASN A 484 -20.98 29.12 12.86
N LYS A 485 -20.89 28.69 14.12
CA LYS A 485 -20.19 29.44 15.18
C LYS A 485 -18.74 29.75 14.83
N TYR A 486 -18.01 28.78 14.28
CA TYR A 486 -16.58 28.94 14.00
C TYR A 486 -16.30 29.62 12.66
N LEU A 487 -17.24 29.61 11.71
CA LEU A 487 -17.12 30.36 10.46
C LEU A 487 -17.34 31.88 10.66
N GLU A 488 -17.87 32.32 11.80
CA GLU A 488 -17.94 33.75 12.15
C GLU A 488 -16.56 34.34 12.56
N ASP A 489 -15.63 33.49 13.03
CA ASP A 489 -14.31 33.92 13.46
C ASP A 489 -13.35 34.09 12.25
N LYS A 490 -12.99 35.34 11.96
CA LYS A 490 -12.05 35.71 10.89
C LYS A 490 -10.69 35.02 10.99
N ASN A 491 -10.19 34.76 12.20
CA ASN A 491 -8.92 34.07 12.39
C ASN A 491 -9.01 32.59 11.99
N ILE A 492 -10.14 31.95 12.26
CA ILE A 492 -10.38 30.56 11.90
C ILE A 492 -10.58 30.45 10.39
N LEU A 493 -11.36 31.34 9.78
CA LEU A 493 -11.49 31.43 8.33
C LEU A 493 -10.13 31.55 7.63
N LYS A 494 -9.24 32.40 8.14
CA LYS A 494 -7.88 32.53 7.60
C LYS A 494 -7.09 31.22 7.72
N LYS A 495 -7.10 30.57 8.89
CA LYS A 495 -6.41 29.28 9.10
C LYS A 495 -6.99 28.14 8.25
N ILE A 496 -8.30 28.14 8.00
CA ILE A 496 -8.96 27.18 7.11
C ILE A 496 -8.49 27.39 5.67
N ALA A 497 -8.40 28.66 5.22
CA ALA A 497 -7.86 28.98 3.89
C ALA A 497 -6.38 28.58 3.75
N GLU A 498 -5.57 28.71 4.81
CA GLU A 498 -4.15 28.28 4.84
C GLU A 498 -3.96 26.76 4.70
N LEU A 499 -4.95 25.92 5.03
CA LEU A 499 -4.92 24.48 4.73
C LEU A 499 -5.02 24.21 3.20
N GLY A 500 -5.43 25.22 2.44
CA GLY A 500 -5.41 25.26 0.97
C GLY A 500 -6.53 24.47 0.30
N ASP A 501 -7.60 24.17 1.02
CA ASP A 501 -8.66 23.25 0.56
C ASP A 501 -9.95 23.92 0.10
N LEU A 502 -10.07 25.23 0.33
CA LEU A 502 -11.17 26.08 -0.10
C LEU A 502 -10.69 27.53 -0.33
N VAL A 503 -11.45 28.28 -1.11
CA VAL A 503 -11.27 29.72 -1.32
C VAL A 503 -12.40 30.46 -0.62
N ILE A 504 -12.07 31.53 0.10
CA ILE A 504 -13.06 32.43 0.69
C ILE A 504 -13.03 33.72 -0.12
N SER A 505 -14.15 34.07 -0.75
CA SER A 505 -14.26 35.27 -1.58
C SER A 505 -15.66 35.89 -1.46
N ASN A 506 -15.74 37.19 -1.20
CA ASN A 506 -17.00 37.97 -1.12
C ASN A 506 -18.08 37.36 -0.22
N GLY A 507 -17.71 36.78 0.93
CA GLY A 507 -18.65 36.12 1.85
C GLY A 507 -19.13 34.73 1.41
N TYR A 508 -18.53 34.17 0.36
CA TYR A 508 -18.75 32.81 -0.10
C TYR A 508 -17.56 31.90 0.19
N ILE A 509 -17.86 30.64 0.44
CA ILE A 509 -16.91 29.53 0.50
C ILE A 509 -17.00 28.76 -0.81
N LEU A 510 -15.89 28.69 -1.53
CA LEU A 510 -15.75 27.98 -2.80
C LEU A 510 -14.88 26.74 -2.60
N MET A 511 -15.35 25.59 -3.06
CA MET A 511 -14.64 24.32 -2.96
C MET A 511 -14.69 23.58 -4.30
N PRO A 512 -13.55 23.19 -4.89
CA PRO A 512 -13.56 22.56 -6.20
C PRO A 512 -14.10 21.13 -6.12
N ASP A 513 -14.96 20.75 -7.08
CA ASP A 513 -15.49 19.41 -7.26
C ASP A 513 -14.65 18.64 -8.30
N TYR A 514 -13.47 18.23 -7.84
CA TYR A 514 -12.50 17.48 -8.65
C TYR A 514 -13.05 16.13 -9.12
N LEU A 515 -13.95 15.47 -8.37
CA LEU A 515 -14.52 14.18 -8.75
C LEU A 515 -15.41 14.34 -9.99
N THR A 516 -16.22 15.38 -10.02
CA THR A 516 -17.02 15.71 -11.19
C THR A 516 -16.13 16.01 -12.39
N TYR A 517 -15.06 16.79 -12.22
CA TYR A 517 -14.11 17.05 -13.30
C TYR A 517 -13.52 15.75 -13.86
N ILE A 518 -12.99 14.87 -13.01
CA ILE A 518 -12.39 13.58 -13.41
C ILE A 518 -13.39 12.74 -14.21
N GLN A 519 -14.62 12.60 -13.71
CA GLN A 519 -15.63 11.76 -14.34
C GLN A 519 -16.14 12.33 -15.67
N ALA A 520 -16.36 13.64 -15.72
CA ALA A 520 -16.89 14.34 -16.89
C ALA A 520 -15.86 14.33 -18.03
N SER A 521 -14.62 14.74 -17.75
CA SER A 521 -13.54 14.68 -18.75
C SER A 521 -13.20 13.23 -19.10
N GLY A 522 -13.28 12.30 -18.15
CA GLY A 522 -13.16 10.86 -18.36
C GLY A 522 -14.12 10.27 -19.39
N ARG A 523 -15.19 10.97 -19.79
CA ARG A 523 -16.09 10.52 -20.87
C ARG A 523 -15.45 10.63 -22.26
N THR A 524 -14.42 11.46 -22.40
CA THR A 524 -13.73 11.69 -23.67
C THR A 524 -12.71 10.60 -24.00
N SER A 525 -12.28 9.81 -23.02
CA SER A 525 -11.26 8.77 -23.14
C SER A 525 -11.78 7.45 -22.58
N ARG A 526 -11.81 6.39 -23.39
CA ARG A 526 -12.29 5.06 -23.00
C ARG A 526 -11.37 3.99 -23.53
N ILE A 527 -11.36 2.83 -22.86
CA ILE A 527 -10.66 1.66 -23.37
C ILE A 527 -11.50 1.05 -24.49
N TYR A 528 -10.94 1.04 -25.69
CA TYR A 528 -11.46 0.32 -26.85
C TYR A 528 -10.27 -0.32 -27.56
N GLY A 529 -10.41 -1.56 -28.05
CA GLY A 529 -9.27 -2.23 -28.67
C GLY A 529 -8.15 -2.65 -27.71
N GLY A 530 -8.31 -2.46 -26.39
CA GLY A 530 -7.21 -2.64 -25.43
C GLY A 530 -6.27 -1.43 -25.35
N GLU A 531 -6.60 -0.32 -26.01
CA GLU A 531 -5.91 0.96 -25.89
C GLU A 531 -6.87 2.02 -25.34
N LEU A 532 -6.34 3.02 -24.63
CA LEU A 532 -7.11 4.20 -24.24
C LEU A 532 -7.20 5.14 -25.43
N THR A 533 -8.43 5.53 -25.75
CA THR A 533 -8.65 6.59 -26.72
C THR A 533 -8.15 7.92 -26.18
N THR A 534 -7.51 8.69 -27.04
CA THR A 534 -7.12 10.07 -26.76
C THR A 534 -8.38 10.93 -26.65
N GLY A 535 -8.46 11.76 -25.62
CA GLY A 535 -9.53 12.74 -25.41
C GLY A 535 -8.96 14.12 -25.11
N LEU A 536 -9.80 15.15 -25.22
CA LEU A 536 -9.43 16.54 -24.90
C LEU A 536 -10.36 17.12 -23.83
N SER A 537 -9.79 17.80 -22.85
CA SER A 537 -10.53 18.50 -21.81
C SER A 537 -10.13 19.97 -21.81
N VAL A 538 -11.11 20.87 -21.91
CA VAL A 538 -10.91 22.33 -21.92
C VAL A 538 -11.57 22.91 -20.69
N LEU A 539 -10.78 23.40 -19.74
CA LEU A 539 -11.28 24.08 -18.54
C LEU A 539 -11.17 25.59 -18.70
N LEU A 540 -12.31 26.28 -18.68
CA LEU A 540 -12.33 27.74 -18.63
C LEU A 540 -12.19 28.19 -17.16
N ILE A 541 -11.03 28.76 -16.82
CA ILE A 541 -10.68 29.20 -15.46
C ILE A 541 -11.39 30.49 -15.14
N ASP A 542 -12.25 30.46 -14.12
CA ASP A 542 -12.96 31.60 -13.57
C ASP A 542 -12.37 32.12 -12.25
N ASP A 543 -11.56 31.32 -11.56
CA ASP A 543 -10.81 31.73 -10.36
C ASP A 543 -9.46 30.98 -10.29
N ILE A 544 -8.35 31.72 -10.30
CA ILE A 544 -6.99 31.15 -10.32
C ILE A 544 -6.63 30.43 -9.02
N ASN A 545 -7.11 30.93 -7.87
CA ASN A 545 -6.85 30.30 -6.58
C ASN A 545 -7.59 28.96 -6.49
N LEU A 546 -8.84 28.94 -6.96
CA LEU A 546 -9.65 27.73 -7.01
C LEU A 546 -9.06 26.70 -7.99
N PHE A 547 -8.53 27.17 -9.13
CA PHE A 547 -7.81 26.33 -10.09
C PHE A 547 -6.57 25.69 -9.46
N ASN A 548 -5.78 26.45 -8.69
CA ASN A 548 -4.61 25.90 -7.99
C ASN A 548 -4.99 24.81 -6.98
N ILE A 549 -6.11 24.97 -6.25
CA ILE A 549 -6.62 23.95 -5.33
C ILE A 549 -7.12 22.71 -6.10
N LEU A 550 -7.85 22.92 -7.20
CA LEU A 550 -8.30 21.84 -8.09
C LEU A 550 -7.09 21.05 -8.62
N ASN A 551 -6.10 21.74 -9.16
CA ASN A 551 -4.87 21.15 -9.69
C ASN A 551 -4.15 20.31 -8.62
N ARG A 552 -3.99 20.85 -7.41
CA ARG A 552 -3.40 20.14 -6.27
C ARG A 552 -4.16 18.84 -5.96
N LYS A 553 -5.49 18.90 -5.87
CA LYS A 553 -6.32 17.71 -5.61
C LYS A 553 -6.23 16.69 -6.75
N LEU A 554 -6.27 17.14 -7.99
CA LEU A 554 -6.13 16.28 -9.16
C LEU A 554 -4.74 15.61 -9.18
N SER A 555 -3.66 16.32 -8.85
CA SER A 555 -2.32 15.75 -8.77
C SER A 555 -2.18 14.66 -7.70
N LEU A 556 -2.97 14.71 -6.62
CA LEU A 556 -2.96 13.67 -5.58
C LEU A 556 -3.66 12.38 -6.02
N ILE A 557 -4.55 12.47 -7.00
CA ILE A 557 -5.42 11.35 -7.44
C ILE A 557 -4.95 10.77 -8.78
N LEU A 558 -4.52 11.61 -9.69
CA LEU A 558 -4.09 11.26 -11.05
C LEU A 558 -2.56 11.13 -11.16
N ASP A 559 -1.83 11.34 -10.06
CA ASP A 559 -0.37 11.36 -9.87
C ASP A 559 0.40 12.40 -10.73
N GLU A 560 0.02 12.68 -11.98
CA GLU A 560 0.56 13.77 -12.82
C GLU A 560 -0.51 14.31 -13.79
N ILE A 561 -1.22 15.37 -13.39
CA ILE A 561 -2.01 16.18 -14.33
C ILE A 561 -1.12 17.32 -14.85
N ILE A 562 -0.96 17.41 -16.17
CA ILE A 562 -0.21 18.48 -16.82
C ILE A 562 -1.23 19.36 -17.54
N TRP A 563 -1.42 20.55 -17.00
CA TRP A 563 -2.26 21.56 -17.61
C TRP A 563 -1.51 22.28 -18.72
N GLN A 564 -2.07 22.27 -19.92
CA GLN A 564 -1.52 23.00 -21.06
C GLN A 564 -2.40 24.21 -21.38
N GLU A 565 -1.78 25.37 -21.56
CA GLU A 565 -2.52 26.56 -21.99
C GLU A 565 -3.05 26.37 -23.42
N LEU A 566 -4.33 26.65 -23.63
CA LEU A 566 -4.97 26.59 -24.94
C LEU A 566 -4.96 27.99 -25.58
N GLN A 567 -4.12 28.15 -26.60
CA GLN A 567 -4.02 29.40 -27.37
C GLN A 567 -4.82 29.27 -28.68
N ILE A 568 -6.12 29.53 -28.60
CA ILE A 568 -7.09 29.33 -29.69
C ILE A 568 -6.70 30.09 -30.96
N LYS A 569 -6.29 31.36 -30.83
CA LYS A 569 -5.89 32.21 -31.97
C LYS A 569 -4.66 31.68 -32.71
N ASN A 570 -3.72 31.09 -31.98
CA ASN A 570 -2.47 30.55 -32.52
C ASN A 570 -2.60 29.08 -32.91
N ASN A 571 -3.78 28.46 -32.71
CA ASN A 571 -4.03 27.04 -32.95
C ASN A 571 -3.07 26.11 -32.18
N LYS A 572 -2.68 26.48 -30.95
CA LYS A 572 -1.69 25.74 -30.16
C LYS A 572 -2.23 25.28 -28.81
N ILE A 573 -1.74 24.14 -28.36
CA ILE A 573 -1.86 23.64 -26.99
C ILE A 573 -0.45 23.51 -26.41
N GLY A 574 -0.06 24.44 -25.53
CA GLY A 574 1.33 24.56 -25.09
C GLY A 574 2.29 24.67 -26.28
N SER A 575 3.15 23.66 -26.48
CA SER A 575 4.08 23.58 -27.61
C SER A 575 3.55 22.79 -28.82
N SER A 576 2.39 22.13 -28.71
CA SER A 576 1.84 21.23 -29.74
C SER A 576 0.76 21.91 -30.59
N ASP A 577 0.53 21.42 -31.82
CA ASP A 577 -0.52 21.93 -32.71
C ASP A 577 -1.91 21.33 -32.37
N LEU A 578 -2.93 22.18 -32.29
CA LEU A 578 -4.30 21.78 -31.95
C LEU A 578 -4.94 20.91 -33.04
N THR A 579 -4.68 21.20 -34.31
CA THR A 579 -5.28 20.48 -35.45
C THR A 579 -4.74 19.06 -35.54
N GLU A 580 -3.44 18.83 -35.31
CA GLU A 580 -2.86 17.49 -35.25
C GLU A 580 -3.52 16.62 -34.17
N ILE A 581 -3.74 17.19 -32.96
CA ILE A 581 -4.38 16.48 -31.85
C ILE A 581 -5.81 16.10 -32.20
N ILE A 582 -6.58 17.02 -32.79
CA ILE A 582 -7.98 16.77 -33.17
C ILE A 582 -8.07 15.74 -34.29
N ASN A 583 -7.18 15.80 -35.29
CA ASN A 583 -7.10 14.80 -36.35
C ASN A 583 -6.84 13.40 -35.78
N LYS A 584 -5.89 13.28 -34.86
CA LYS A 584 -5.62 12.01 -34.15
C LYS A 584 -6.85 11.49 -33.41
N ILE A 585 -7.57 12.37 -32.68
CA ILE A 585 -8.81 11.97 -31.98
C ILE A 585 -9.86 11.50 -32.99
N ASN A 586 -10.05 12.22 -34.09
CA ASN A 586 -11.01 11.88 -35.15
C ASN A 586 -10.69 10.51 -35.77
N GLU A 587 -9.43 10.27 -36.16
CA GLU A 587 -8.99 8.99 -36.71
C GLU A 587 -9.27 7.81 -35.76
N GLU A 588 -8.99 7.98 -34.47
CA GLU A 588 -9.30 6.95 -33.46
C GLU A 588 -10.82 6.68 -33.39
N ARG A 589 -11.66 7.72 -33.41
CA ARG A 589 -13.14 7.57 -33.38
C ARG A 589 -13.68 6.88 -34.63
N GLU A 590 -13.15 7.21 -35.80
CA GLU A 590 -13.54 6.58 -37.06
C GLU A 590 -13.18 5.10 -37.08
N ARG A 591 -12.00 4.72 -36.58
CA ARG A 591 -11.61 3.30 -36.44
C ARG A 591 -12.59 2.55 -35.55
N ILE A 592 -12.94 3.10 -34.39
CA ILE A 592 -13.92 2.50 -33.46
C ILE A 592 -15.28 2.34 -34.14
N LEU A 593 -15.71 3.34 -34.92
CA LEU A 593 -17.00 3.29 -35.62
C LEU A 593 -17.01 2.21 -36.71
N LYS A 594 -15.91 2.03 -37.46
CA LYS A 594 -15.76 0.95 -38.46
C LYS A 594 -15.86 -0.42 -37.80
N VAL A 595 -15.06 -0.67 -36.76
CA VAL A 595 -15.06 -1.92 -35.99
C VAL A 595 -16.46 -2.24 -35.44
N LYS A 596 -17.15 -1.21 -34.89
CA LYS A 596 -18.53 -1.37 -34.40
C LYS A 596 -19.53 -1.79 -35.48
N LYS A 597 -19.39 -1.29 -36.72
CA LYS A 597 -20.29 -1.60 -37.85
C LYS A 597 -20.01 -2.99 -38.44
N GLU A 598 -18.73 -3.34 -38.57
CA GLU A 598 -18.29 -4.59 -39.21
C GLU A 598 -18.34 -5.79 -38.26
N GLY A 599 -18.39 -5.56 -36.95
CA GLY A 599 -18.51 -6.62 -35.93
C GLY A 599 -17.22 -7.43 -35.73
N GLU A 600 -16.13 -7.04 -36.38
CA GLU A 600 -14.80 -7.63 -36.20
C GLU A 600 -14.21 -7.25 -34.83
N ILE A 601 -13.39 -8.12 -34.27
CA ILE A 601 -12.67 -7.84 -33.02
C ILE A 601 -11.31 -7.24 -33.39
N GLU A 602 -11.03 -6.07 -32.84
CA GLU A 602 -9.81 -5.31 -33.15
C GLU A 602 -8.53 -6.14 -32.87
N PRO A 603 -7.57 -6.24 -33.82
CA PRO A 603 -6.33 -7.00 -33.62
C PRO A 603 -5.51 -6.58 -32.39
N SER A 604 -5.65 -5.33 -31.97
CA SER A 604 -5.04 -4.75 -30.76
C SER A 604 -5.48 -5.46 -29.47
N LEU A 605 -6.71 -5.99 -29.39
CA LEU A 605 -7.22 -6.72 -28.21
C LEU A 605 -6.46 -8.02 -27.94
N GLN A 606 -5.82 -8.61 -28.96
CA GLN A 606 -4.98 -9.80 -28.79
C GLN A 606 -3.72 -9.53 -27.96
N LYS A 607 -3.34 -8.25 -27.79
CA LYS A 607 -2.17 -7.86 -27.01
C LYS A 607 -2.42 -7.84 -25.49
N VAL A 608 -3.69 -7.86 -25.06
CA VAL A 608 -4.02 -7.79 -23.62
C VAL A 608 -3.60 -9.07 -22.92
N LYS A 609 -2.71 -8.96 -21.93
CA LYS A 609 -2.16 -10.09 -21.17
C LYS A 609 -2.73 -10.17 -19.76
N THR A 610 -2.81 -11.37 -19.21
CA THR A 610 -3.02 -11.58 -17.77
C THR A 610 -1.67 -11.70 -17.08
N VAL A 611 -1.38 -10.79 -16.15
CA VAL A 611 -0.10 -10.71 -15.43
C VAL A 611 -0.32 -11.00 -13.94
N LEU A 612 0.36 -12.01 -13.41
CA LEU A 612 0.38 -12.32 -11.98
C LEU A 612 1.52 -11.54 -11.31
N PHE A 613 1.18 -10.61 -10.41
CA PHE A 613 2.12 -9.81 -9.65
C PHE A 613 2.17 -10.28 -8.18
N ILE A 614 3.28 -10.89 -7.78
CA ILE A 614 3.44 -11.51 -6.46
C ILE A 614 4.28 -10.61 -5.56
N VAL A 615 3.75 -10.23 -4.40
CA VAL A 615 4.47 -9.47 -3.36
C VAL A 615 4.55 -10.28 -2.06
N GLU A 616 5.37 -9.86 -1.10
CA GLU A 616 5.49 -10.58 0.18
C GLU A 616 4.41 -10.20 1.20
N SER A 617 3.94 -8.94 1.24
CA SER A 617 2.95 -8.46 2.22
C SER A 617 1.52 -8.33 1.67
N PRO A 618 0.49 -8.81 2.40
CA PRO A 618 -0.92 -8.60 2.05
C PRO A 618 -1.36 -7.13 1.99
N ASN A 619 -0.78 -6.26 2.82
CA ASN A 619 -1.11 -4.83 2.77
C ASN A 619 -0.60 -4.23 1.45
N LYS A 620 0.62 -4.60 1.05
CA LYS A 620 1.24 -4.16 -0.20
C LYS A 620 0.40 -4.58 -1.40
N ALA A 621 -0.05 -5.85 -1.43
CA ALA A 621 -0.93 -6.35 -2.48
C ALA A 621 -2.24 -5.53 -2.58
N LYS A 622 -2.86 -5.25 -1.44
CA LYS A 622 -4.09 -4.45 -1.37
C LYS A 622 -3.85 -3.00 -1.80
N THR A 623 -2.78 -2.35 -1.33
CA THR A 623 -2.40 -0.99 -1.71
C THR A 623 -2.19 -0.89 -3.22
N ILE A 624 -1.38 -1.78 -3.80
CA ILE A 624 -1.06 -1.79 -5.23
C ILE A 624 -2.32 -2.00 -6.08
N SER A 625 -3.14 -2.98 -5.71
CA SER A 625 -4.36 -3.28 -6.48
C SER A 625 -5.37 -2.11 -6.50
N ASN A 626 -5.39 -1.30 -5.44
CA ASN A 626 -6.26 -0.13 -5.31
C ASN A 626 -5.78 1.11 -6.10
N PHE A 627 -4.53 1.16 -6.59
CA PHE A 627 -4.02 2.33 -7.34
C PHE A 627 -4.73 2.56 -8.67
N PHE A 628 -5.23 1.49 -9.29
CA PHE A 628 -5.76 1.54 -10.66
C PHE A 628 -7.28 1.56 -10.69
N ALA A 629 -7.90 0.68 -9.90
CA ALA A 629 -9.34 0.52 -9.79
C ALA A 629 -9.66 -0.20 -8.49
N LYS A 630 -10.94 -0.25 -8.10
CA LYS A 630 -11.37 -1.09 -6.99
C LYS A 630 -11.28 -2.56 -7.43
N PRO A 631 -10.36 -3.36 -6.85
CA PRO A 631 -10.07 -4.67 -7.38
C PRO A 631 -11.20 -5.66 -7.09
N SER A 632 -11.37 -6.62 -8.00
CA SER A 632 -12.06 -7.87 -7.67
C SER A 632 -11.16 -8.69 -6.74
N ILE A 633 -11.75 -9.38 -5.76
CA ILE A 633 -10.97 -10.21 -4.83
C ILE A 633 -11.44 -11.65 -4.97
N ARG A 634 -10.52 -12.57 -5.23
CA ARG A 634 -10.76 -14.02 -5.13
C ARG A 634 -10.08 -14.58 -3.89
N GLN A 635 -10.79 -15.45 -3.16
CA GLN A 635 -10.21 -16.22 -2.07
C GLN A 635 -9.72 -17.57 -2.62
N LEU A 636 -8.42 -17.82 -2.59
CA LEU A 636 -7.78 -19.04 -3.07
C LEU A 636 -6.98 -19.65 -1.93
N GLU A 637 -7.41 -20.80 -1.43
CA GLU A 637 -6.84 -21.42 -0.22
C GLU A 637 -6.73 -20.37 0.91
N ASN A 638 -5.52 -20.17 1.45
CA ASN A 638 -5.19 -19.22 2.49
C ASN A 638 -4.79 -17.82 1.99
N ILE A 639 -4.78 -17.56 0.67
CA ILE A 639 -4.42 -16.26 0.10
C ILE A 639 -5.59 -15.57 -0.61
N ARG A 640 -5.44 -14.26 -0.80
CA ARG A 640 -6.35 -13.43 -1.60
C ARG A 640 -5.63 -12.94 -2.84
N ALA A 641 -6.26 -13.14 -4.00
CA ALA A 641 -5.85 -12.58 -5.27
C ALA A 641 -6.69 -11.33 -5.57
N PHE A 642 -6.05 -10.20 -5.78
CA PHE A 642 -6.67 -8.91 -6.09
C PHE A 642 -6.52 -8.63 -7.58
N GLU A 643 -7.61 -8.65 -8.32
CA GLU A 643 -7.60 -8.48 -9.77
C GLU A 643 -8.00 -7.04 -10.12
N THR A 644 -7.15 -6.36 -10.90
CA THR A 644 -7.34 -4.98 -11.33
C THR A 644 -6.95 -4.83 -12.80
N VAL A 645 -7.45 -3.77 -13.44
CA VAL A 645 -7.27 -3.53 -14.87
C VAL A 645 -6.24 -2.43 -15.08
N LEU A 646 -5.25 -2.73 -15.91
CA LEU A 646 -4.31 -1.78 -16.51
C LEU A 646 -4.69 -1.58 -17.99
N GLU A 647 -4.01 -0.66 -18.68
CA GLU A 647 -4.30 -0.34 -20.09
C GLU A 647 -4.25 -1.60 -20.97
N ASP A 648 -3.10 -2.27 -21.01
CA ASP A 648 -2.81 -3.45 -21.84
C ASP A 648 -2.73 -4.76 -21.04
N LYS A 649 -3.06 -4.75 -19.74
CA LYS A 649 -2.86 -5.90 -18.83
C LYS A 649 -4.02 -6.06 -17.84
N ILE A 650 -4.38 -7.29 -17.52
CA ILE A 650 -5.14 -7.61 -16.30
C ILE A 650 -4.15 -8.05 -15.23
N LEU A 651 -4.03 -7.25 -14.18
CA LEU A 651 -3.10 -7.50 -13.09
C LEU A 651 -3.77 -8.31 -11.98
N ILE A 652 -3.25 -9.49 -11.70
CA ILE A 652 -3.62 -10.31 -10.54
C ILE A 652 -2.55 -10.09 -9.47
N VAL A 653 -2.86 -9.35 -8.41
CA VAL A 653 -1.92 -9.10 -7.32
C VAL A 653 -2.16 -10.09 -6.19
N ALA A 654 -1.14 -10.85 -5.81
CA ALA A 654 -1.21 -11.83 -4.72
C ALA A 654 -0.06 -11.61 -3.72
N ALA A 655 -0.29 -12.00 -2.45
CA ALA A 655 0.72 -11.90 -1.41
C ALA A 655 1.11 -13.27 -0.87
N THR A 656 2.41 -13.50 -0.68
CA THR A 656 2.90 -14.73 -0.04
C THR A 656 2.72 -14.71 1.47
N GLY A 657 2.64 -13.54 2.10
CA GLY A 657 2.61 -13.37 3.55
C GLY A 657 3.97 -13.62 4.21
N GLY A 658 5.05 -13.11 3.60
CA GLY A 658 6.44 -13.29 4.02
C GLY A 658 7.14 -14.48 3.36
N HIS A 659 8.16 -15.02 4.04
CA HIS A 659 8.86 -16.23 3.61
C HIS A 659 7.91 -17.42 3.45
N VAL A 660 8.18 -18.24 2.44
CA VAL A 660 7.42 -19.44 2.13
C VAL A 660 8.16 -20.68 2.62
N TYR A 661 9.50 -20.68 2.51
CA TYR A 661 10.40 -21.74 2.94
C TYR A 661 11.38 -21.24 3.99
N ASP A 662 11.88 -22.15 4.83
CA ASP A 662 13.03 -21.92 5.70
C ASP A 662 13.84 -23.21 5.85
N LEU A 663 15.09 -23.11 6.34
CA LEU A 663 15.95 -24.26 6.58
C LEU A 663 15.27 -25.24 7.53
N THR A 664 15.21 -26.51 7.14
CA THR A 664 14.64 -27.60 7.93
C THR A 664 15.32 -27.73 9.29
N THR A 665 14.60 -28.28 10.25
CA THR A 665 15.11 -28.72 11.55
C THR A 665 15.21 -30.24 11.65
N GLN A 666 14.98 -30.97 10.55
CA GLN A 666 15.26 -32.40 10.48
C GLN A 666 16.76 -32.66 10.69
N ASN A 667 17.08 -33.85 11.19
CA ASN A 667 18.45 -34.28 11.43
C ASN A 667 19.17 -34.62 10.11
N ILE A 668 19.38 -33.60 9.27
CA ILE A 668 20.06 -33.68 7.98
C ILE A 668 21.33 -32.84 8.06
N GLY A 669 22.48 -33.49 7.87
CA GLY A 669 23.78 -32.85 7.96
C GLY A 669 23.96 -32.05 9.25
N ILE A 670 24.46 -30.82 9.14
CA ILE A 670 24.61 -29.90 10.27
C ILE A 670 23.42 -28.95 10.28
N TYR A 671 22.48 -29.15 11.19
CA TYR A 671 21.30 -28.30 11.42
C TYR A 671 20.48 -27.98 10.14
N GLY A 672 20.35 -28.96 9.24
CA GLY A 672 19.59 -28.85 7.99
C GLY A 672 20.43 -28.56 6.74
N VAL A 673 21.77 -28.63 6.84
CA VAL A 673 22.69 -28.41 5.72
C VAL A 673 23.59 -29.63 5.56
N GLU A 674 23.43 -30.33 4.44
CA GLU A 674 24.29 -31.46 4.08
C GLU A 674 25.62 -30.93 3.53
N VAL A 675 26.73 -31.56 3.94
CA VAL A 675 28.08 -31.20 3.51
C VAL A 675 28.68 -32.41 2.80
N GLN A 676 28.85 -32.28 1.49
CA GLN A 676 29.47 -33.31 0.66
C GLN A 676 30.91 -32.90 0.34
N GLN A 677 31.84 -33.83 0.52
CA GLN A 677 33.26 -33.62 0.24
C GLN A 677 33.72 -34.67 -0.78
N GLN A 678 34.12 -34.23 -1.97
CA GLN A 678 34.72 -35.08 -3.00
C GLN A 678 35.99 -34.42 -3.53
N ASN A 679 37.13 -35.13 -3.51
CA ASN A 679 38.41 -34.68 -4.08
C ASN A 679 38.79 -33.22 -3.75
N SER A 680 38.67 -32.84 -2.47
CA SER A 680 38.93 -31.47 -1.96
C SER A 680 37.91 -30.39 -2.35
N HIS A 681 36.85 -30.72 -3.10
CA HIS A 681 35.72 -29.84 -3.37
C HIS A 681 34.63 -30.04 -2.33
N PHE A 682 34.12 -28.92 -1.81
CA PHE A 682 33.02 -28.87 -0.86
C PHE A 682 31.74 -28.46 -1.58
N ASN A 683 30.68 -29.20 -1.35
CA ASN A 683 29.33 -28.78 -1.71
C ASN A 683 28.47 -28.68 -0.45
N PHE A 684 27.84 -27.53 -0.27
CA PHE A 684 26.95 -27.24 0.86
C PHE A 684 25.52 -27.20 0.35
N ILE A 685 24.72 -28.19 0.73
CA ILE A 685 23.37 -28.39 0.24
C ILE A 685 22.38 -28.10 1.38
N PRO A 686 21.86 -26.87 1.49
CA PRO A 686 20.78 -26.55 2.43
C PRO A 686 19.48 -27.24 2.04
N TYR A 687 18.79 -27.79 3.04
CA TYR A 687 17.45 -28.36 2.91
C TYR A 687 16.41 -27.38 3.44
N TYR A 688 15.48 -26.99 2.59
CA TYR A 688 14.38 -26.10 2.90
C TYR A 688 13.07 -26.86 3.02
N ASN A 689 12.18 -26.43 3.90
CA ASN A 689 10.81 -26.93 4.00
C ASN A 689 9.84 -25.75 4.19
N THR A 690 8.56 -25.95 3.87
CA THR A 690 7.55 -24.89 3.97
C THR A 690 7.35 -24.46 5.42
N ILE A 691 7.09 -23.17 5.65
CA ILE A 691 6.88 -22.64 7.01
C ILE A 691 5.45 -22.95 7.48
N LYS A 692 5.32 -23.37 8.74
CA LYS A 692 4.06 -23.55 9.47
C LYS A 692 3.99 -22.65 10.70
N LYS A 693 2.77 -22.33 11.14
CA LYS A 693 2.51 -21.60 12.39
C LYS A 693 1.34 -22.23 13.14
N CYS A 694 1.53 -22.51 14.43
CA CYS A 694 0.45 -23.01 15.29
C CYS A 694 -0.36 -21.89 15.94
N ILE A 695 -1.50 -22.24 16.56
CA ILE A 695 -2.38 -21.30 17.26
C ILE A 695 -1.68 -20.54 18.40
N ASN A 696 -0.68 -21.15 19.04
CA ASN A 696 0.14 -20.53 20.09
C ASN A 696 1.22 -19.58 19.53
N GLY A 697 1.24 -19.35 18.21
CA GLY A 697 2.12 -18.39 17.56
C GLY A 697 3.53 -18.90 17.23
N HIS A 698 3.86 -20.16 17.55
CA HIS A 698 5.15 -20.76 17.21
C HIS A 698 5.27 -21.03 15.71
N GLN A 699 6.37 -20.61 15.10
CA GLN A 699 6.70 -20.91 13.70
C GLN A 699 7.73 -22.03 13.62
N PHE A 700 7.53 -22.96 12.70
CA PHE A 700 8.40 -24.13 12.51
C PHE A 700 8.31 -24.65 11.08
N THR A 701 9.26 -25.50 10.68
CA THR A 701 9.32 -26.09 9.33
C THR A 701 8.82 -27.54 9.32
N ASP A 702 9.14 -28.30 10.37
CA ASP A 702 8.95 -29.73 10.42
C ASP A 702 8.01 -30.12 11.56
N PHE A 703 7.05 -30.99 11.23
CA PHE A 703 6.14 -31.56 12.21
C PHE A 703 6.86 -32.58 13.09
N GLU A 704 6.45 -32.63 14.35
CA GLU A 704 6.71 -33.79 15.20
C GLU A 704 5.76 -34.94 14.83
N GLN A 705 6.02 -36.14 15.35
CA GLN A 705 5.16 -37.31 15.14
C GLN A 705 3.67 -36.96 15.40
N GLY A 706 2.79 -37.38 14.49
CA GLY A 706 1.36 -37.07 14.58
C GLY A 706 0.94 -35.67 14.12
N ASN A 707 1.74 -34.99 13.28
CA ASN A 707 1.45 -33.64 12.74
C ASN A 707 1.34 -32.56 13.83
N GLN A 708 2.15 -32.69 14.88
CA GLN A 708 2.13 -31.78 16.03
C GLN A 708 3.18 -30.69 15.91
N CYS A 709 2.90 -29.53 16.51
CA CYS A 709 3.87 -28.46 16.66
C CYS A 709 5.01 -28.90 17.60
N PRO A 710 6.29 -28.82 17.19
CA PRO A 710 7.42 -29.38 17.94
C PRO A 710 7.73 -28.69 19.27
N LYS A 711 7.04 -27.58 19.58
CA LYS A 711 7.26 -26.81 20.82
C LYS A 711 6.11 -26.91 21.82
N CYS A 712 4.88 -26.98 21.33
CA CYS A 712 3.69 -26.96 22.19
C CYS A 712 2.76 -28.15 21.95
N HIS A 713 3.17 -29.09 21.09
CA HIS A 713 2.51 -30.35 20.79
C HIS A 713 1.05 -30.25 20.31
N THR A 714 0.58 -29.03 20.00
CA THR A 714 -0.76 -28.82 19.44
C THR A 714 -0.82 -29.27 17.97
N THR A 715 -1.93 -29.88 17.58
CA THR A 715 -2.29 -30.20 16.19
C THR A 715 -3.00 -29.03 15.49
N GLN A 716 -3.33 -27.96 16.21
CA GLN A 716 -4.04 -26.80 15.65
C GLN A 716 -3.07 -25.86 14.92
N ILE A 717 -2.96 -26.07 13.60
CA ILE A 717 -2.14 -25.27 12.70
C ILE A 717 -2.99 -24.18 12.05
N ILE A 718 -2.61 -22.92 12.26
CA ILE A 718 -3.33 -21.75 11.72
C ILE A 718 -2.79 -21.34 10.36
N LEU A 719 -1.55 -21.70 10.03
CA LEU A 719 -0.92 -21.37 8.75
C LEU A 719 0.01 -22.50 8.32
N ASP A 720 -0.15 -22.95 7.08
CA ASP A 720 0.81 -23.79 6.37
C ASP A 720 1.09 -23.15 5.00
N LYS A 721 2.36 -22.82 4.72
CA LYS A 721 2.78 -22.19 3.46
C LYS A 721 2.70 -23.13 2.26
N THR A 722 2.48 -24.43 2.46
CA THR A 722 2.18 -25.37 1.38
C THR A 722 0.92 -24.94 0.62
N ALA A 723 -0.15 -24.57 1.35
CA ALA A 723 -1.38 -24.05 0.76
C ALA A 723 -1.15 -22.74 -0.02
N THR A 724 -0.21 -21.91 0.43
CA THR A 724 0.18 -20.68 -0.28
C THR A 724 0.87 -21.00 -1.60
N ILE A 725 1.80 -21.97 -1.62
CA ILE A 725 2.47 -22.40 -2.86
C ILE A 725 1.44 -22.98 -3.84
N ASP A 726 0.54 -23.84 -3.37
CA ASP A 726 -0.46 -24.47 -4.24
C ASP A 726 -1.42 -23.43 -4.81
N ALA A 727 -1.81 -22.41 -4.04
CA ALA A 727 -2.59 -21.28 -4.55
C ALA A 727 -1.82 -20.46 -5.60
N LEU A 728 -0.51 -20.23 -5.40
CA LEU A 728 0.31 -19.53 -6.40
C LEU A 728 0.52 -20.37 -7.67
N ARG A 729 0.67 -21.69 -7.57
CA ARG A 729 0.74 -22.61 -8.71
C ARG A 729 -0.54 -22.59 -9.54
N LYS A 730 -1.69 -22.56 -8.86
CA LYS A 730 -3.01 -22.39 -9.50
C LYS A 730 -3.10 -21.07 -10.27
N LEU A 731 -2.63 -19.96 -9.69
CA LEU A 731 -2.57 -18.65 -10.35
C LEU A 731 -1.54 -18.61 -11.50
N ALA A 732 -0.43 -19.34 -11.38
CA ALA A 732 0.61 -19.40 -12.42
C ALA A 732 0.09 -20.01 -13.73
N LEU A 733 -0.82 -20.99 -13.64
CA LEU A 733 -1.52 -21.56 -14.79
C LEU A 733 -2.47 -20.56 -15.47
N GLU A 734 -3.00 -19.59 -14.72
CA GLU A 734 -3.96 -18.59 -15.22
C GLU A 734 -3.30 -17.39 -15.91
N ALA A 735 -1.98 -17.22 -15.75
CA ALA A 735 -1.25 -16.03 -16.15
C ALA A 735 -0.41 -16.26 -17.41
N ASP A 736 -0.32 -15.24 -18.27
CA ASP A 736 0.59 -15.22 -19.42
C ASP A 736 2.03 -14.84 -18.98
N GLU A 737 2.16 -14.04 -17.93
CA GLU A 737 3.43 -13.57 -17.36
C GLU A 737 3.33 -13.47 -15.83
N ILE A 738 4.42 -13.83 -15.14
CA ILE A 738 4.53 -13.71 -13.68
C ILE A 738 5.64 -12.72 -13.34
N LEU A 739 5.30 -11.74 -12.52
CA LEU A 739 6.21 -10.72 -12.02
C LEU A 739 6.30 -10.83 -10.51
N ILE A 740 7.51 -11.00 -9.98
CA ILE A 740 7.75 -11.07 -8.54
C ILE A 740 8.27 -9.73 -8.03
N GLY A 741 7.44 -9.04 -7.25
CA GLY A 741 7.62 -7.70 -6.72
C GLY A 741 7.91 -7.66 -5.22
N THR A 742 8.84 -8.48 -4.74
CA THR A 742 9.27 -8.48 -3.33
C THR A 742 10.14 -7.25 -3.01
N ASP A 743 10.39 -7.01 -1.72
CA ASP A 743 11.30 -5.95 -1.25
C ASP A 743 12.66 -5.98 -1.97
N PRO A 744 13.27 -4.81 -2.24
CA PRO A 744 14.52 -4.70 -2.99
C PRO A 744 15.78 -5.05 -2.17
N ASP A 745 15.71 -6.00 -1.22
CA ASP A 745 16.85 -6.42 -0.40
C ASP A 745 17.23 -7.90 -0.64
N THR A 746 18.33 -8.35 -0.03
CA THR A 746 18.78 -9.76 -0.12
C THR A 746 17.70 -10.75 0.36
N GLU A 747 16.89 -10.35 1.33
CA GLU A 747 15.81 -11.17 1.90
C GLU A 747 14.66 -11.32 0.89
N GLY A 748 14.23 -10.21 0.29
CA GLY A 748 13.25 -10.16 -0.77
C GLY A 748 13.68 -10.90 -2.03
N GLU A 749 14.97 -10.85 -2.41
CA GLU A 749 15.48 -11.63 -3.54
C GLU A 749 15.47 -13.14 -3.26
N LYS A 750 15.75 -13.58 -2.02
CA LYS A 750 15.61 -14.99 -1.64
C LYS A 750 14.16 -15.46 -1.70
N ILE A 751 13.22 -14.67 -1.17
CA ILE A 751 11.78 -14.98 -1.27
C ILE A 751 11.38 -15.10 -2.74
N ALA A 752 11.85 -14.16 -3.58
CA ALA A 752 11.54 -14.16 -4.99
C ALA A 752 12.10 -15.39 -5.70
N TRP A 753 13.32 -15.81 -5.35
CA TRP A 753 13.96 -17.02 -5.87
C TRP A 753 13.19 -18.29 -5.49
N ASP A 754 12.75 -18.40 -4.23
CA ASP A 754 11.96 -19.54 -3.76
C ASP A 754 10.63 -19.69 -4.50
N ILE A 755 9.95 -18.57 -4.72
CA ILE A 755 8.69 -18.52 -5.48
C ILE A 755 8.96 -18.84 -6.95
N TYR A 756 10.02 -18.28 -7.54
CA TYR A 756 10.45 -18.58 -8.90
C TYR A 756 10.62 -20.09 -9.10
N LEU A 757 11.40 -20.76 -8.24
CA LEU A 757 11.60 -22.20 -8.32
C LEU A 757 10.29 -22.99 -8.14
N ALA A 758 9.44 -22.59 -7.19
CA ALA A 758 8.17 -23.28 -6.92
C ALA A 758 7.15 -23.19 -8.07
N LEU A 759 7.23 -22.14 -8.90
CA LEU A 759 6.30 -21.85 -10.00
C LEU A 759 6.86 -22.19 -11.39
N LYS A 760 8.17 -22.32 -11.54
CA LYS A 760 8.83 -22.58 -12.83
C LYS A 760 8.27 -23.77 -13.61
N PRO A 761 7.93 -24.92 -12.99
CA PRO A 761 7.29 -26.05 -13.70
C PRO A 761 5.89 -25.72 -14.28
N PHE A 762 5.21 -24.71 -13.73
CA PHE A 762 3.85 -24.33 -14.13
C PHE A 762 3.86 -23.22 -15.19
N ASN A 763 4.82 -22.29 -15.10
CA ASN A 763 4.97 -21.19 -16.05
C ASN A 763 6.45 -20.79 -16.12
N SER A 764 7.02 -20.74 -17.34
CA SER A 764 8.42 -20.40 -17.54
C SER A 764 8.70 -18.90 -17.65
N ASN A 765 7.67 -18.08 -17.93
CA ASN A 765 7.75 -16.64 -18.11
C ASN A 765 7.62 -15.90 -16.77
N ILE A 766 8.67 -16.01 -15.95
CA ILE A 766 8.75 -15.40 -14.62
C ILE A 766 9.90 -14.39 -14.58
N LYS A 767 9.63 -13.17 -14.13
CA LYS A 767 10.64 -12.10 -13.99
C LYS A 767 10.55 -11.40 -12.62
N ARG A 768 11.57 -10.62 -12.29
CA ARG A 768 11.64 -9.83 -11.07
C ARG A 768 11.27 -8.37 -11.36
N ALA A 769 10.33 -7.81 -10.61
CA ALA A 769 9.91 -6.42 -10.71
C ALA A 769 10.38 -5.65 -9.47
N GLU A 770 11.36 -4.75 -9.61
CA GLU A 770 11.95 -4.03 -8.49
C GLU A 770 11.38 -2.60 -8.36
N PHE A 771 11.06 -2.19 -7.13
CA PHE A 771 10.61 -0.84 -6.81
C PHE A 771 11.01 -0.46 -5.39
N HIS A 772 11.30 0.84 -5.16
CA HIS A 772 11.75 1.37 -3.86
C HIS A 772 10.67 2.18 -3.12
N GLU A 773 9.51 2.37 -3.74
CA GLU A 773 8.34 3.00 -3.15
C GLU A 773 7.06 2.34 -3.68
N VAL A 774 6.05 2.20 -2.83
CA VAL A 774 4.75 1.65 -3.21
C VAL A 774 3.90 2.80 -3.73
N THR A 775 4.21 3.30 -4.92
CA THR A 775 3.43 4.33 -5.63
C THR A 775 2.97 3.80 -6.98
N ARG A 776 1.89 4.34 -7.53
CA ARG A 776 1.37 3.91 -8.84
C ARG A 776 2.45 4.00 -9.92
N LYS A 777 3.19 5.11 -9.96
CA LYS A 777 4.29 5.36 -10.90
C LYS A 777 5.40 4.33 -10.80
N ALA A 778 5.93 4.11 -9.60
CA ALA A 778 7.01 3.15 -9.38
C ALA A 778 6.58 1.72 -9.73
N ILE A 779 5.34 1.33 -9.39
CA ILE A 779 4.81 0.01 -9.71
C ILE A 779 4.61 -0.17 -11.22
N LEU A 780 4.08 0.84 -11.93
CA LEU A 780 3.96 0.79 -13.39
C LEU A 780 5.34 0.68 -14.06
N GLN A 781 6.33 1.42 -13.58
CA GLN A 781 7.70 1.33 -14.08
C GLN A 781 8.29 -0.06 -13.84
N ALA A 782 8.07 -0.65 -12.66
CA ALA A 782 8.55 -1.99 -12.32
C ALA A 782 7.85 -3.10 -13.12
N ILE A 783 6.55 -2.95 -13.40
CA ILE A 783 5.79 -3.89 -14.24
C ILE A 783 6.25 -3.85 -15.69
N ASN A 784 6.51 -2.64 -16.22
CA ASN A 784 6.88 -2.47 -17.62
C ASN A 784 8.38 -2.69 -17.89
N ASN A 785 9.24 -2.56 -16.87
CA ASN A 785 10.69 -2.78 -16.98
C ASN A 785 11.20 -3.81 -15.95
N PRO A 786 10.76 -5.08 -16.05
CA PRO A 786 11.24 -6.12 -15.16
C PRO A 786 12.69 -6.52 -15.48
N ARG A 787 13.40 -7.03 -14.48
CA ARG A 787 14.79 -7.50 -14.58
C ARG A 787 14.90 -9.02 -14.34
N PRO A 788 16.04 -9.65 -14.69
CA PRO A 788 16.34 -11.01 -14.23
C PRO A 788 16.60 -11.05 -12.72
N PHE A 789 16.50 -12.25 -12.13
CA PHE A 789 16.86 -12.50 -10.73
C PHE A 789 18.37 -12.38 -10.52
N ASN A 790 18.78 -11.78 -9.41
CA ASN A 790 20.18 -11.65 -9.03
C ASN A 790 20.57 -12.79 -8.09
N VAL A 791 21.24 -13.80 -8.65
CA VAL A 791 21.66 -15.01 -7.91
C VAL A 791 22.70 -14.70 -6.83
N ASN A 792 23.48 -13.62 -6.95
CA ASN A 792 24.49 -13.26 -5.95
C ASN A 792 23.84 -12.78 -4.63
N LEU A 793 22.72 -12.04 -4.71
CA LEU A 793 21.92 -11.68 -3.55
C LEU A 793 21.37 -12.94 -2.84
N VAL A 794 20.93 -13.94 -3.62
CA VAL A 794 20.46 -15.22 -3.08
C VAL A 794 21.59 -15.97 -2.37
N LYS A 795 22.78 -16.05 -2.99
CA LYS A 795 23.98 -16.67 -2.38
C LYS A 795 24.37 -15.99 -1.08
N SER A 796 24.41 -14.66 -1.05
CA SER A 796 24.70 -13.89 0.17
C SER A 796 23.68 -14.17 1.27
N GLN A 797 22.38 -14.24 0.94
CA GLN A 797 21.33 -14.60 1.89
C GLN A 797 21.50 -16.04 2.43
N ILE A 798 21.88 -17.01 1.57
CA ILE A 798 22.13 -18.40 1.98
C ILE A 798 23.29 -18.46 2.97
N VAL A 799 24.42 -17.82 2.67
CA VAL A 799 25.58 -17.77 3.59
C VAL A 799 25.15 -17.24 4.95
N ARG A 800 24.47 -16.09 4.95
CA ARG A 800 23.96 -15.47 6.18
C ARG A 800 23.02 -16.40 6.95
N ARG A 801 22.09 -17.06 6.27
CA ARG A 801 21.11 -17.93 6.94
C ARG A 801 21.75 -19.19 7.52
N ILE A 802 22.69 -19.81 6.80
CA ILE A 802 23.43 -20.99 7.27
C ILE A 802 24.32 -20.62 8.46
N GLU A 803 25.02 -19.49 8.38
CA GLU A 803 25.88 -19.00 9.45
C GLU A 803 25.10 -18.75 10.74
N ASP A 804 24.03 -17.95 10.67
CA ASP A 804 23.14 -17.66 11.79
C ASP A 804 22.57 -18.95 12.39
N ARG A 805 22.25 -19.94 11.55
CA ARG A 805 21.74 -21.25 11.98
C ARG A 805 22.81 -22.04 12.73
N TRP A 806 23.98 -22.24 12.13
CA TRP A 806 25.03 -23.08 12.69
C TRP A 806 25.60 -22.51 13.99
N ILE A 807 26.05 -21.26 13.97
CA ILE A 807 26.65 -20.62 15.14
C ILE A 807 25.59 -20.41 16.21
N GLY A 808 24.42 -19.89 15.80
CA GLY A 808 23.32 -19.61 16.72
C GLY A 808 22.88 -20.85 17.47
N PHE A 809 22.64 -21.97 16.76
CA PHE A 809 22.19 -23.20 17.41
C PHE A 809 23.29 -23.81 18.26
N LYS A 810 24.52 -23.96 17.74
CA LYS A 810 25.62 -24.57 18.48
C LYS A 810 25.95 -23.82 19.78
N LEU A 811 26.07 -22.49 19.73
CA LEU A 811 26.33 -21.68 20.92
C LEU A 811 25.12 -21.65 21.87
N SER A 812 23.89 -21.63 21.34
CA SER A 812 22.69 -21.70 22.17
C SER A 812 22.61 -23.02 22.93
N THR A 813 22.89 -24.16 22.29
CA THR A 813 22.95 -25.47 22.97
C THR A 813 23.97 -25.46 24.10
N LYS A 814 25.17 -24.90 23.88
CA LYS A 814 26.18 -24.74 24.95
C LYS A 814 25.71 -23.85 26.10
N LEU A 815 24.91 -22.82 25.82
CA LEU A 815 24.30 -22.02 26.90
C LEU A 815 23.21 -22.79 27.65
N GLN A 816 22.38 -23.55 26.93
CA GLN A 816 21.21 -24.25 27.45
C GLN A 816 21.59 -25.47 28.30
N GLU A 817 22.64 -26.20 27.88
CA GLU A 817 23.03 -27.48 28.48
C GLU A 817 24.21 -27.34 29.47
N ASP A 818 25.24 -26.57 29.12
CA ASP A 818 26.47 -26.47 29.91
C ASP A 818 26.39 -25.31 30.91
N PHE A 819 26.24 -24.08 30.40
CA PHE A 819 26.22 -22.86 31.22
C PHE A 819 25.05 -22.85 32.21
N TRP A 820 23.83 -23.22 31.77
CA TRP A 820 22.66 -23.11 32.64
C TRP A 820 22.76 -24.00 33.89
N LYS A 821 23.33 -25.20 33.75
CA LYS A 821 23.59 -26.10 34.89
C LYS A 821 24.58 -25.47 35.88
N GLU A 822 25.67 -24.88 35.38
CA GLU A 822 26.66 -24.17 36.22
C GLU A 822 26.06 -22.93 36.90
N TYR A 823 25.27 -22.15 36.16
CA TYR A 823 24.57 -20.99 36.68
C TYR A 823 23.58 -21.38 37.79
N CYS A 824 22.75 -22.41 37.57
CA CYS A 824 21.76 -22.81 38.56
C CYS A 824 22.35 -23.40 39.84
N LYS A 825 23.53 -24.02 39.79
CA LYS A 825 24.28 -24.39 41.00
C LYS A 825 24.63 -23.16 41.86
N SER A 826 24.93 -22.04 41.22
CA SER A 826 25.37 -20.80 41.89
C SER A 826 24.21 -19.93 42.37
N TYR A 827 23.03 -20.02 41.73
CA TYR A 827 21.88 -19.14 41.98
C TYR A 827 20.59 -19.87 42.39
N ASN A 828 20.71 -21.14 42.81
CA ASN A 828 19.65 -21.97 43.37
C ASN A 828 18.37 -22.05 42.49
N CYS A 829 18.54 -22.31 41.19
CA CYS A 829 17.43 -22.52 40.24
C CYS A 829 17.33 -23.98 39.76
N LYS A 830 16.22 -24.32 39.08
CA LYS A 830 16.01 -25.65 38.50
C LYS A 830 17.09 -25.95 37.45
N SER A 831 17.83 -27.04 37.67
CA SER A 831 18.98 -27.44 36.82
C SER A 831 18.59 -28.13 35.50
N GLU A 832 17.29 -28.18 35.18
CA GLU A 832 16.79 -28.64 33.88
C GLU A 832 17.18 -27.66 32.77
N GLU A 833 17.30 -28.16 31.54
CA GLU A 833 17.68 -27.39 30.36
C GLU A 833 16.80 -26.14 30.19
N ASN A 834 17.43 -24.96 30.07
CA ASN A 834 16.71 -23.72 29.82
C ASN A 834 16.71 -23.34 28.34
N LYS A 835 15.76 -23.92 27.59
CA LYS A 835 15.52 -23.65 26.16
C LYS A 835 15.22 -22.17 25.82
N ASN A 836 15.09 -21.29 26.81
CA ASN A 836 14.92 -19.86 26.59
C ASN A 836 16.23 -19.10 26.40
N LEU A 837 17.41 -19.71 26.56
CA LEU A 837 18.69 -19.05 26.30
C LEU A 837 19.03 -19.06 24.81
N SER A 838 19.68 -18.01 24.31
CA SER A 838 20.20 -17.97 22.95
C SER A 838 21.47 -17.13 22.82
N ALA A 839 22.40 -17.60 22.01
CA ALA A 839 23.58 -16.85 21.59
C ALA A 839 23.55 -16.63 20.08
N GLY A 840 24.15 -15.54 19.63
CA GLY A 840 24.27 -15.23 18.21
C GLY A 840 25.40 -14.24 17.98
N ARG A 841 26.01 -14.30 16.80
CA ARG A 841 27.21 -13.52 16.47
C ARG A 841 27.06 -12.03 16.73
N VAL A 842 25.92 -11.44 16.39
CA VAL A 842 25.66 -10.00 16.61
C VAL A 842 25.08 -9.72 18.00
N GLN A 843 24.30 -10.67 18.54
CA GLN A 843 23.66 -10.55 19.84
C GLN A 843 24.69 -10.47 20.98
N SER A 844 25.74 -11.28 20.91
CA SER A 844 26.74 -11.42 21.97
C SER A 844 27.67 -10.19 22.11
N PRO A 845 28.27 -9.61 21.05
CA PRO A 845 29.00 -8.34 21.14
C PRO A 845 28.14 -7.20 21.67
N VAL A 846 26.87 -7.12 21.25
CA VAL A 846 25.94 -6.08 21.71
C VAL A 846 25.65 -6.23 23.21
N LEU A 847 25.47 -7.46 23.70
CA LEU A 847 25.35 -7.72 25.13
C LEU A 847 26.63 -7.31 25.88
N ASN A 848 27.80 -7.64 25.31
CA ASN A 848 29.09 -7.28 25.88
C ASN A 848 29.24 -5.76 26.05
N TRP A 849 28.87 -4.97 25.04
CA TRP A 849 28.90 -3.51 25.13
C TRP A 849 28.01 -2.97 26.25
N ILE A 850 26.81 -3.52 26.44
CA ILE A 850 25.90 -3.11 27.50
C ILE A 850 26.48 -3.46 28.88
N VAL A 851 27.08 -4.64 29.02
CA VAL A 851 27.73 -5.08 30.27
C VAL A 851 28.92 -4.18 30.61
N ASN A 852 29.85 -3.99 29.67
CA ASN A 852 31.03 -3.16 29.88
C ASN A 852 30.64 -1.71 30.18
N ARG A 853 29.67 -1.16 29.42
CA ARG A 853 29.15 0.19 29.67
C ARG A 853 28.52 0.32 31.06
N TYR A 854 27.87 -0.73 31.55
CA TYR A 854 27.29 -0.73 32.90
C TYR A 854 28.36 -0.79 33.99
N GLU A 855 29.44 -1.54 33.78
CA GLU A 855 30.59 -1.59 34.68
C GLU A 855 31.31 -0.23 34.74
N GLU A 856 31.61 0.36 33.58
CA GLU A 856 32.13 1.73 33.46
C GLU A 856 31.21 2.75 34.14
N TYR A 857 29.90 2.63 33.92
CA TYR A 857 28.90 3.50 34.55
C TYR A 857 29.00 3.44 36.08
N ASN A 858 29.14 2.24 36.65
CA ASN A 858 29.22 2.07 38.10
C ASN A 858 30.55 2.56 38.68
N ALA A 859 31.67 2.32 37.99
CA ALA A 859 32.99 2.77 38.41
C ALA A 859 33.12 4.29 38.44
N ASN A 860 32.43 4.99 37.53
CA ASN A 860 32.53 6.44 37.35
C ASN A 860 31.43 7.26 38.07
N LYS A 861 30.79 6.71 39.10
CA LYS A 861 29.74 7.43 39.86
C LYS A 861 30.36 8.53 40.72
N THR A 862 29.94 9.76 40.48
CA THR A 862 30.34 10.92 41.30
C THR A 862 29.10 11.67 41.77
N LYS A 863 29.17 12.22 43.00
CA LYS A 863 28.11 13.08 43.54
C LYS A 863 28.27 14.48 42.93
N ILE A 864 27.23 14.96 42.29
CA ILE A 864 27.17 16.29 41.67
C ILE A 864 26.19 17.14 42.46
N TYR A 865 26.63 18.34 42.80
CA TYR A 865 25.78 19.37 43.38
C TYR A 865 25.37 20.35 42.29
N TYR A 866 24.16 20.91 42.42
CA TYR A 866 23.70 21.92 41.48
C TYR A 866 23.02 23.07 42.20
N GLY A 867 23.15 24.25 41.59
CA GLY A 867 22.54 25.50 42.02
C GLY A 867 22.18 26.35 40.81
N SER A 868 21.37 27.38 41.05
CA SER A 868 21.03 28.40 40.07
C SER A 868 21.17 29.77 40.72
N ILE A 869 21.32 30.80 39.90
CA ILE A 869 21.30 32.18 40.37
C ILE A 869 19.87 32.53 40.78
N LYS A 870 19.71 33.23 41.91
CA LYS A 870 18.40 33.66 42.41
C LYS A 870 17.74 34.57 41.35
N GLY A 871 16.60 34.16 40.82
CA GLY A 871 15.88 34.86 39.74
C GLY A 871 16.13 34.33 38.32
N ILE A 872 17.11 33.43 38.13
CA ILE A 872 17.47 32.83 36.82
C ILE A 872 17.56 31.31 36.97
N ASN A 873 16.41 30.66 37.11
CA ASN A 873 16.33 29.22 37.37
C ASN A 873 16.64 28.35 36.13
N GLU A 874 16.62 28.95 34.95
CA GLU A 874 16.90 28.31 33.66
C GLU A 874 18.40 27.99 33.49
N LEU A 875 19.28 28.76 34.13
CA LEU A 875 20.73 28.56 34.10
C LEU A 875 21.19 27.80 35.35
N LYS A 876 21.49 26.51 35.17
CA LYS A 876 21.97 25.62 36.24
C LYS A 876 23.46 25.40 36.14
N PHE A 877 24.12 25.47 37.29
CA PHE A 877 25.54 25.24 37.46
C PHE A 877 25.75 23.91 38.16
N TYR A 878 26.70 23.12 37.68
CA TYR A 878 26.94 21.75 38.14
C TYR A 878 28.39 21.58 38.62
N VAL A 879 28.53 21.21 39.90
CA VAL A 879 29.82 21.10 40.59
C VAL A 879 30.05 19.67 41.05
N LEU A 880 31.24 19.13 40.79
CA LEU A 880 31.63 17.80 41.24
C LEU A 880 32.01 17.85 42.73
N LYS A 881 31.60 16.84 43.51
CA LYS A 881 32.06 16.72 44.91
C LYS A 881 33.56 16.41 44.94
N GLN A 882 34.34 17.31 45.52
CA GLN A 882 35.80 17.17 45.67
C GLN A 882 36.25 17.11 47.12
N ASN A 883 35.60 17.89 47.98
CA ASN A 883 35.90 18.02 49.39
C ASN A 883 34.58 18.09 50.19
N GLU A 884 34.68 18.17 51.52
CA GLU A 884 33.49 18.23 52.40
C GLU A 884 32.75 19.58 52.37
N LYS A 885 33.41 20.64 51.87
CA LYS A 885 32.83 21.98 51.75
C LYS A 885 31.72 22.03 50.69
N ILE A 886 31.82 21.22 49.64
CA ILE A 886 30.80 21.12 48.60
C ILE A 886 29.67 20.19 49.09
N ARG A 887 28.66 20.80 49.71
CA ARG A 887 27.47 20.11 50.25
C ARG A 887 26.18 20.87 49.95
N LYS A 888 25.03 20.23 50.20
CA LYS A 888 23.72 20.85 50.03
C LYS A 888 23.63 22.07 50.96
N ASN A 889 23.06 23.16 50.48
CA ASN A 889 22.96 24.48 51.11
C ASN A 889 24.28 25.26 51.24
N ALA A 890 25.41 24.75 50.73
CA ALA A 890 26.64 25.53 50.67
C ALA A 890 26.52 26.66 49.64
N ASN A 891 27.10 27.81 49.95
CA ASN A 891 27.22 28.94 49.04
C ASN A 891 28.54 28.83 48.30
N ILE A 892 28.48 29.00 46.99
CA ILE A 892 29.64 29.03 46.09
C ILE A 892 29.48 30.21 45.13
N TYR A 893 30.55 30.59 44.46
CA TYR A 893 30.58 31.75 43.60
C TYR A 893 30.69 31.33 42.13
N VAL A 894 29.90 31.96 41.27
CA VAL A 894 29.99 31.80 39.81
C VAL A 894 30.47 33.10 39.23
N LYS A 895 31.64 33.08 38.60
CA LYS A 895 32.20 34.20 37.83
C LYS A 895 31.83 34.02 36.36
N ILE A 896 31.02 34.90 35.81
CA ILE A 896 30.76 34.97 34.37
C ILE A 896 31.97 35.64 33.71
N ILE A 897 32.65 34.91 32.84
CA ILE A 897 33.85 35.37 32.14
C ILE A 897 33.47 36.13 30.87
N ASN A 898 32.52 35.57 30.11
CA ASN A 898 32.16 36.09 28.80
C ASN A 898 30.72 35.72 28.43
N THR A 899 30.03 36.64 27.76
CA THR A 899 28.72 36.40 27.16
C THR A 899 28.78 36.77 25.68
N LYS A 900 28.41 35.81 24.81
CA LYS A 900 28.43 36.00 23.36
C LYS A 900 27.07 35.65 22.78
N VAL A 901 26.58 36.51 21.90
CA VAL A 901 25.51 36.17 20.96
C VAL A 901 26.18 35.76 19.66
N LEU A 902 26.00 34.49 19.28
CA LEU A 902 26.59 33.91 18.08
C LEU A 902 25.48 33.73 17.05
N GLU A 903 25.70 34.26 15.84
CA GLU A 903 24.94 33.88 14.66
C GLU A 903 25.73 32.80 13.93
N GLU A 904 25.19 31.58 13.86
CA GLU A 904 25.82 30.45 13.20
C GLU A 904 24.93 29.95 12.07
N GLU A 905 25.54 29.72 10.91
CA GLU A 905 24.90 29.08 9.78
C GLU A 905 25.03 27.56 9.92
N ILE A 906 23.92 26.89 10.23
CA ILE A 906 23.88 25.44 10.44
C ILE A 906 23.35 24.79 9.17
N ASN A 907 24.18 23.93 8.57
CA ASN A 907 23.73 23.07 7.48
C ASN A 907 22.66 22.10 7.99
N PRO A 908 21.57 21.88 7.24
CA PRO A 908 20.59 20.89 7.62
C PRO A 908 21.21 19.50 7.63
N LEU A 909 20.69 18.63 8.47
CA LEU A 909 21.14 17.24 8.53
C LEU A 909 20.59 16.44 7.34
N PRO A 910 21.25 15.33 6.94
CA PRO A 910 20.76 14.49 5.86
C PRO A 910 19.37 13.89 6.18
N PRO A 911 18.62 13.47 5.16
CA PRO A 911 17.39 12.69 5.35
C PRO A 911 17.66 11.40 6.12
N TYR A 912 16.60 10.79 6.65
CA TYR A 912 16.76 9.62 7.51
C TYR A 912 17.31 8.39 6.79
N THR A 913 18.25 7.75 7.44
CA THR A 913 18.57 6.32 7.30
C THR A 913 17.80 5.54 8.37
N THR A 914 17.82 4.20 8.31
CA THR A 914 17.14 3.37 9.33
C THR A 914 17.65 3.64 10.74
N ASP A 915 18.97 3.75 10.94
CA ASP A 915 19.56 3.97 12.27
C ASP A 915 19.19 5.34 12.86
N THR A 916 19.25 6.40 12.04
CA THR A 916 18.91 7.76 12.48
C THR A 916 17.42 7.92 12.77
N LEU A 917 16.54 7.26 12.01
CA LEU A 917 15.10 7.23 12.31
C LEU A 917 14.82 6.51 13.63
N LEU A 918 15.46 5.35 13.86
CA LEU A 918 15.31 4.60 15.11
C LEU A 918 15.80 5.39 16.31
N TYR A 919 16.90 6.12 16.13
CA TYR A 919 17.45 6.99 17.16
C TYR A 919 16.47 8.10 17.54
N ASP A 920 16.02 8.89 16.58
CA ASP A 920 15.16 10.05 16.81
C ASP A 920 13.77 9.63 17.32
N ALA A 921 13.18 8.55 16.79
CA ALA A 921 11.88 8.06 17.26
C ALA A 921 11.89 7.68 18.75
N ASN A 922 13.00 7.07 19.21
CA ASN A 922 13.17 6.73 20.62
C ASN A 922 13.50 7.96 21.46
N GLN A 923 14.33 8.87 20.97
CA GLN A 923 14.74 10.09 21.69
C GLN A 923 13.58 11.09 21.86
N PHE A 924 12.80 11.35 20.82
CA PHE A 924 11.67 12.29 20.86
C PHE A 924 10.41 11.70 21.49
N TYR A 925 10.09 10.44 21.19
CA TYR A 925 8.78 9.86 21.56
C TYR A 925 8.87 8.65 22.49
N GLY A 926 10.07 8.15 22.80
CA GLY A 926 10.24 6.96 23.63
C GLY A 926 9.76 5.66 22.97
N ILE A 927 9.54 5.67 21.66
CA ILE A 927 9.09 4.50 20.89
C ILE A 927 10.25 3.52 20.75
N SER A 928 9.99 2.23 20.96
CA SER A 928 11.03 1.20 20.87
C SER A 928 11.50 0.98 19.43
N ALA A 929 12.73 0.52 19.23
CA ALA A 929 13.25 0.27 17.88
C ALA A 929 12.38 -0.73 17.08
N SER A 930 11.86 -1.77 17.75
CA SER A 930 10.97 -2.75 17.13
C SER A 930 9.62 -2.17 16.72
N GLU A 931 9.08 -1.24 17.51
CA GLU A 931 7.81 -0.59 17.19
C GLU A 931 7.99 0.43 16.06
N THR A 932 9.08 1.22 16.08
CA THR A 932 9.44 2.15 15.00
C THR A 932 9.62 1.41 13.67
N MET A 933 10.33 0.28 13.63
CA MET A 933 10.49 -0.52 12.41
C MET A 933 9.14 -1.04 11.89
N LYS A 934 8.26 -1.51 12.78
CA LYS A 934 6.93 -1.97 12.38
C LYS A 934 6.10 -0.83 11.79
N ILE A 935 6.14 0.36 12.40
CA ILE A 935 5.44 1.55 11.90
C ILE A 935 6.02 1.99 10.56
N ALA A 936 7.34 2.01 10.41
CA ALA A 936 7.99 2.37 9.15
C ALA A 936 7.65 1.36 8.03
N GLN A 937 7.62 0.06 8.34
CA GLN A 937 7.13 -0.95 7.40
C GLN A 937 5.67 -0.71 7.01
N ASP A 938 4.79 -0.42 7.97
CA ASP A 938 3.40 -0.08 7.70
C ASP A 938 3.28 1.16 6.79
N LEU A 939 4.03 2.23 7.06
CA LEU A 939 4.05 3.44 6.23
C LEU A 939 4.56 3.19 4.81
N PHE A 940 5.58 2.34 4.64
CA PHE A 940 6.09 1.94 3.34
C PHE A 940 5.07 1.11 2.54
N GLU A 941 4.48 0.08 3.15
CA GLU A 941 3.46 -0.78 2.51
C GLU A 941 2.18 -0.03 2.14
N LEU A 942 1.90 1.07 2.84
CA LEU A 942 0.81 2.01 2.56
C LEU A 942 1.16 3.05 1.48
N GLY A 943 2.39 3.06 0.98
CA GLY A 943 2.83 3.98 -0.06
C GLY A 943 3.01 5.41 0.41
N LEU A 944 3.30 5.63 1.71
CA LEU A 944 3.48 6.95 2.32
C LEU A 944 4.95 7.37 2.43
N ILE A 945 5.87 6.39 2.50
CA ILE A 945 7.32 6.63 2.54
C ILE A 945 8.06 5.68 1.60
N THR A 946 9.32 6.01 1.27
CA THR A 946 10.27 5.13 0.59
C THR A 946 10.69 3.94 1.47
N TYR A 947 11.40 2.98 0.89
CA TYR A 947 11.85 1.78 1.59
C TYR A 947 12.64 2.11 2.86
N HIS A 948 12.16 1.57 3.99
CA HIS A 948 12.60 1.97 5.33
C HIS A 948 13.86 1.26 5.84
N ARG A 949 14.34 0.21 5.14
CA ARG A 949 15.57 -0.53 5.48
C ARG A 949 16.70 -0.06 4.56
N THR A 950 17.23 1.13 4.85
CA THR A 950 18.23 1.81 4.03
C THR A 950 19.32 2.39 4.92
N ASP A 951 20.55 2.26 4.48
CA ASP A 951 21.74 2.89 5.05
C ASP A 951 22.26 4.06 4.21
N SER A 952 21.56 4.37 3.11
CA SER A 952 21.89 5.43 2.16
C SER A 952 21.15 6.73 2.51
N THR A 953 21.85 7.85 2.41
CA THR A 953 21.28 9.21 2.50
C THR A 953 20.86 9.78 1.15
N ARG A 954 21.08 9.05 0.06
CA ARG A 954 20.80 9.50 -1.32
C ARG A 954 19.33 9.86 -1.51
N ILE A 955 19.06 10.92 -2.25
CA ILE A 955 17.73 11.35 -2.72
C ILE A 955 17.72 11.42 -4.25
N SER A 956 16.67 10.87 -4.84
CA SER A 956 16.39 10.87 -6.28
C SER A 956 15.86 12.22 -6.77
N ASN A 957 15.89 12.47 -8.08
CA ASN A 957 15.26 13.66 -8.66
C ASN A 957 13.76 13.74 -8.34
N THR A 958 13.07 12.59 -8.33
CA THR A 958 11.66 12.50 -7.90
C THR A 958 11.49 12.95 -6.45
N GLY A 959 12.39 12.52 -5.55
CA GLY A 959 12.42 13.01 -4.18
C GLY A 959 12.62 14.52 -4.09
N ILE A 960 13.61 15.07 -4.80
CA ILE A 960 13.87 16.52 -4.84
C ILE A 960 12.62 17.29 -5.27
N SER A 961 11.92 16.85 -6.33
CA SER A 961 10.67 17.46 -6.80
C SER A 961 9.53 17.40 -5.78
N ILE A 962 9.47 16.37 -4.92
CA ILE A 962 8.49 16.30 -3.82
C ILE A 962 8.76 17.40 -2.78
N ALA A 963 10.02 17.60 -2.38
CA ALA A 963 10.37 18.67 -1.46
C ALA A 963 10.10 20.05 -2.06
N GLU A 964 10.49 20.25 -3.32
CA GLU A 964 10.21 21.47 -4.08
C GLU A 964 8.72 21.77 -4.14
N GLY A 965 7.90 20.77 -4.48
CA GLY A 965 6.45 20.90 -4.57
C GLY A 965 5.82 21.34 -3.25
N TYR A 966 6.25 20.77 -2.12
CA TYR A 966 5.77 21.21 -0.81
C TYR A 966 6.22 22.63 -0.47
N LEU A 967 7.50 22.97 -0.69
CA LEU A 967 8.02 24.30 -0.38
C LEU A 967 7.37 25.39 -1.25
N LYS A 968 7.10 25.10 -2.52
CA LYS A 968 6.33 25.96 -3.42
C LYS A 968 4.89 26.15 -2.91
N GLN A 969 4.29 25.11 -2.33
CA GLN A 969 2.94 25.22 -1.74
C GLN A 969 2.90 26.20 -0.56
N ILE A 970 3.90 26.19 0.32
CA ILE A 970 3.89 27.02 1.53
C ILE A 970 4.49 28.42 1.34
N ALA A 971 5.43 28.59 0.41
CA ALA A 971 6.19 29.82 0.22
C ALA A 971 5.83 30.56 -1.08
N GLY A 972 4.97 30.00 -1.94
CA GLY A 972 4.66 30.55 -3.26
C GLY A 972 5.92 30.71 -4.10
N GLU A 973 6.03 31.80 -4.85
CA GLU A 973 7.20 32.11 -5.68
C GLU A 973 8.49 32.33 -4.88
N ASN A 974 8.39 32.67 -3.59
CA ASN A 974 9.55 32.91 -2.72
C ASN A 974 10.25 31.62 -2.26
N TYR A 975 9.75 30.43 -2.63
CA TYR A 975 10.36 29.14 -2.26
C TYR A 975 11.83 29.02 -2.70
N THR A 976 12.20 29.63 -3.83
CA THR A 976 13.57 29.61 -4.38
C THR A 976 14.60 30.21 -3.43
N LYS A 977 14.20 31.07 -2.49
CA LYS A 977 15.08 31.65 -1.46
C LYS A 977 15.43 30.68 -0.33
N ILE A 978 14.60 29.65 -0.13
CA ILE A 978 14.76 28.68 0.96
C ILE A 978 15.03 27.26 0.47
N PHE A 979 14.74 26.94 -0.78
CA PHE A 979 14.95 25.62 -1.34
C PHE A 979 16.38 25.49 -1.90
N LYS A 980 17.09 24.44 -1.48
CA LYS A 980 18.40 24.07 -2.00
C LYS A 980 18.39 22.56 -2.31
N PRO A 981 18.29 22.17 -3.59
CA PRO A 981 18.22 20.76 -3.96
C PRO A 981 19.53 20.05 -3.58
N ARG A 982 19.43 18.93 -2.86
CA ARG A 982 20.57 18.11 -2.46
C ARG A 982 20.28 16.64 -2.70
N SER A 983 21.13 15.99 -3.50
CA SER A 983 21.11 14.54 -3.68
C SER A 983 21.62 13.77 -2.46
N TRP A 984 22.45 14.40 -1.61
CA TRP A 984 23.04 13.79 -0.40
C TRP A 984 23.89 12.52 -0.65
N GLY A 985 24.43 12.38 -1.87
CA GLY A 985 25.34 11.30 -2.27
C GLY A 985 25.12 10.83 -3.72
N GLU A 986 26.08 10.09 -4.25
CA GLU A 986 25.99 9.38 -5.54
C GLU A 986 26.18 7.88 -5.32
N GLY A 987 25.42 7.05 -6.03
CA GLY A 987 25.44 5.59 -5.84
C GLY A 987 24.69 5.09 -4.59
N GLY A 988 24.53 3.76 -4.49
CA GLY A 988 23.73 3.07 -3.47
C GLY A 988 22.42 2.49 -4.03
N ALA A 989 22.11 1.24 -3.67
CA ALA A 989 20.93 0.51 -4.17
C ALA A 989 19.60 1.09 -3.67
N HIS A 990 19.62 1.92 -2.62
CA HIS A 990 18.43 2.48 -1.99
C HIS A 990 18.50 4.00 -1.83
N GLU A 991 17.33 4.60 -1.77
CA GLU A 991 17.13 5.99 -1.37
C GLU A 991 17.02 6.09 0.16
N ALA A 992 17.22 7.30 0.70
CA ALA A 992 16.92 7.59 2.10
C ALA A 992 15.40 7.50 2.39
N ILE A 993 15.05 7.42 3.67
CA ILE A 993 13.68 7.38 4.15
C ILE A 993 13.06 8.78 4.01
N ARG A 994 12.11 8.93 3.09
CA ARG A 994 11.39 10.19 2.83
C ARG A 994 9.91 9.92 2.50
N PRO A 995 9.04 10.94 2.58
CA PRO A 995 7.68 10.86 2.07
C PRO A 995 7.64 10.62 0.55
N THR A 996 6.59 9.97 0.07
CA THR A 996 6.31 9.75 -1.36
C THR A 996 5.47 10.87 -1.98
N ARG A 997 4.88 11.74 -1.16
CA ARG A 997 4.01 12.84 -1.59
C ARG A 997 4.34 14.12 -0.83
N PRO A 998 4.09 15.31 -1.41
CA PRO A 998 4.33 16.60 -0.77
C PRO A 998 3.22 16.93 0.25
N LEU A 999 3.03 16.07 1.25
CA LEU A 999 1.97 16.18 2.26
C LEU A 999 2.58 16.19 3.66
N ASP A 1000 2.34 17.25 4.42
CA ASP A 1000 2.63 17.22 5.86
C ASP A 1000 1.65 16.32 6.63
N VAL A 1001 1.91 16.12 7.92
CA VAL A 1001 1.13 15.20 8.75
C VAL A 1001 -0.34 15.62 8.91
N ASP A 1002 -0.62 16.91 8.95
CA ASP A 1002 -1.98 17.44 9.15
C ASP A 1002 -2.79 17.29 7.87
N GLN A 1003 -2.18 17.59 6.71
CA GLN A 1003 -2.76 17.34 5.39
C GLN A 1003 -3.04 15.85 5.17
N LEU A 1004 -2.04 14.99 5.43
CA LEU A 1004 -2.21 13.54 5.32
C LEU A 1004 -3.37 13.05 6.21
N ARG A 1005 -3.41 13.53 7.46
CA ARG A 1005 -4.47 13.17 8.39
C ARG A 1005 -5.84 13.55 7.85
N LEU A 1006 -6.01 14.78 7.35
CA LEU A 1006 -7.26 15.25 6.76
C LEU A 1006 -7.71 14.38 5.59
N LEU A 1007 -6.83 14.09 4.64
CA LEU A 1007 -7.14 13.30 3.44
C LEU A 1007 -7.53 11.85 3.77
N VAL A 1008 -6.82 11.22 4.71
CA VAL A 1008 -7.16 9.86 5.20
C VAL A 1008 -8.50 9.89 5.95
N ASP A 1009 -8.69 10.92 6.76
CA ASP A 1009 -9.88 11.10 7.55
C ASP A 1009 -11.11 11.23 6.65
N GLU A 1010 -11.07 12.10 5.64
CA GLU A 1010 -12.13 12.33 4.65
C GLU A 1010 -12.38 11.11 3.75
N GLY A 1011 -11.39 10.22 3.61
CA GLY A 1011 -11.45 9.07 2.72
C GLY A 1011 -11.07 9.42 1.28
N GLU A 1012 -10.41 10.57 1.06
CA GLU A 1012 -9.78 10.88 -0.22
C GLU A 1012 -8.57 9.96 -0.46
N ILE A 1013 -7.84 9.61 0.61
CA ILE A 1013 -6.81 8.57 0.61
C ILE A 1013 -7.33 7.35 1.38
N GLU A 1014 -7.73 6.29 0.66
CA GLU A 1014 -8.12 5.01 1.26
C GLU A 1014 -6.91 4.09 1.46
N LEU A 1015 -6.44 4.02 2.71
CA LEU A 1015 -5.31 3.17 3.08
C LEU A 1015 -5.73 1.71 3.30
N ALA A 1016 -4.86 0.76 2.91
CA ALA A 1016 -5.09 -0.67 3.08
C ALA A 1016 -5.27 -1.07 4.55
N LYS A 1017 -4.61 -0.34 5.46
CA LYS A 1017 -4.59 -0.51 6.92
C LYS A 1017 -4.88 0.82 7.60
N LYS A 1018 -5.51 0.77 8.78
CA LYS A 1018 -5.74 1.96 9.61
C LYS A 1018 -4.43 2.43 10.23
N ILE A 1019 -4.12 3.71 10.06
CA ILE A 1019 -2.98 4.36 10.72
C ILE A 1019 -3.34 4.80 12.15
N THR A 1020 -2.37 4.70 13.06
CA THR A 1020 -2.51 5.09 14.48
C THR A 1020 -1.82 6.42 14.74
N ARG A 1021 -1.98 7.00 15.94
CA ARG A 1021 -1.24 8.20 16.36
C ARG A 1021 0.28 8.04 16.20
N ALA A 1022 0.83 6.87 16.53
CA ALA A 1022 2.25 6.61 16.39
C ALA A 1022 2.71 6.64 14.92
N HIS A 1023 1.86 6.21 13.97
CA HIS A 1023 2.15 6.33 12.53
C HIS A 1023 2.28 7.79 12.11
N PHE A 1024 1.37 8.65 12.55
CA PHE A 1024 1.43 10.09 12.26
C PHE A 1024 2.68 10.74 12.87
N LEU A 1025 3.08 10.37 14.10
CA LEU A 1025 4.29 10.90 14.74
C LEU A 1025 5.56 10.51 13.97
N ILE A 1026 5.68 9.25 13.56
CA ILE A 1026 6.85 8.79 12.79
C ILE A 1026 6.84 9.40 11.38
N TYR A 1027 5.68 9.50 10.74
CA TYR A 1027 5.56 10.18 9.44
C TYR A 1027 5.96 11.66 9.53
N ASP A 1028 5.49 12.38 10.55
CA ASP A 1028 5.82 13.79 10.79
C ASP A 1028 7.34 13.99 10.99
N LEU A 1029 7.96 13.11 11.78
CA LEU A 1029 9.40 13.10 11.99
C LEU A 1029 10.14 12.94 10.65
N ILE A 1030 9.77 11.92 9.86
CA ILE A 1030 10.34 11.66 8.53
C ILE A 1030 10.16 12.85 7.60
N PHE A 1031 8.95 13.39 7.54
CA PHE A 1031 8.59 14.53 6.71
C PHE A 1031 9.46 15.75 7.04
N ARG A 1032 9.52 16.15 8.31
CA ARG A 1032 10.28 17.33 8.76
C ARG A 1032 11.77 17.20 8.46
N ARG A 1033 12.34 16.03 8.76
CA ARG A 1033 13.76 15.76 8.51
C ARG A 1033 14.08 15.84 7.02
N PHE A 1034 13.23 15.24 6.18
CA PHE A 1034 13.39 15.26 4.74
C PHE A 1034 13.27 16.68 4.15
N ILE A 1035 12.20 17.42 4.47
CA ILE A 1035 12.03 18.80 3.97
C ILE A 1035 13.18 19.69 4.44
N THR A 1036 13.58 19.59 5.71
CA THR A 1036 14.71 20.36 6.25
C THR A 1036 16.02 20.05 5.52
N SER A 1037 16.25 18.78 5.13
CA SER A 1037 17.45 18.38 4.36
C SER A 1037 17.56 19.05 2.98
N GLN A 1038 16.46 19.60 2.45
CA GLN A 1038 16.38 20.29 1.17
C GLN A 1038 16.29 21.82 1.32
N LEU A 1039 16.46 22.35 2.54
CA LEU A 1039 16.48 23.80 2.79
C LEU A 1039 17.88 24.40 2.63
N ALA A 1040 17.96 25.68 2.27
CA ALA A 1040 19.17 26.47 2.46
C ALA A 1040 19.62 26.40 3.94
N PRO A 1041 20.92 26.57 4.23
CA PRO A 1041 21.41 26.54 5.60
C PRO A 1041 20.64 27.51 6.51
N LEU A 1042 20.42 27.09 7.76
CA LEU A 1042 19.61 27.81 8.72
C LEU A 1042 20.48 28.79 9.50
N LYS A 1043 20.02 30.03 9.69
CA LYS A 1043 20.67 30.98 10.59
C LYS A 1043 20.13 30.79 11.99
N VAL A 1044 20.98 30.32 12.90
CA VAL A 1044 20.62 30.07 14.30
C VAL A 1044 21.30 31.08 15.19
N ILE A 1045 20.51 31.72 16.05
CA ILE A 1045 21.01 32.64 17.07
C ILE A 1045 21.20 31.85 18.36
N LYS A 1046 22.45 31.81 18.83
CA LYS A 1046 22.84 31.14 20.08
C LYS A 1046 23.33 32.17 21.09
N GLU A 1047 22.99 31.96 22.35
CA GLU A 1047 23.61 32.63 23.49
C GLU A 1047 24.58 31.67 24.15
N ARG A 1048 25.86 32.05 24.21
CA ARG A 1048 26.93 31.32 24.89
C ARG A 1048 27.38 32.10 26.11
N ILE A 1049 27.34 31.45 27.28
CA ILE A 1049 27.72 32.03 28.56
C ILE A 1049 28.87 31.19 29.11
N GLU A 1050 30.06 31.79 29.23
CA GLU A 1050 31.27 31.16 29.77
C GLU A 1050 31.46 31.57 31.22
N TYR A 1051 31.75 30.60 32.09
CA TYR A 1051 31.81 30.82 33.52
C TYR A 1051 32.83 29.94 34.23
N LYS A 1052 33.31 30.45 35.37
CA LYS A 1052 34.07 29.71 36.38
C LYS A 1052 33.25 29.58 37.65
N ILE A 1053 33.45 28.48 38.37
CA ILE A 1053 32.83 28.27 39.67
C ILE A 1053 33.94 28.17 40.71
N CYS A 1054 33.83 28.93 41.80
CA CYS A 1054 34.89 29.10 42.78
C CYS A 1054 34.37 28.99 44.23
N GLU A 1055 35.25 28.66 45.17
CA GLU A 1055 34.91 28.64 46.60
C GLU A 1055 34.80 30.05 47.19
N ASP A 1056 35.51 31.02 46.62
CA ASP A 1056 35.60 32.41 47.11
C ASP A 1056 35.16 33.44 46.05
N SER A 1057 34.84 34.65 46.50
CA SER A 1057 34.38 35.76 45.65
C SER A 1057 35.45 36.27 44.69
N ASN A 1058 36.73 36.11 45.04
CA ASN A 1058 37.87 36.52 44.22
C ASN A 1058 38.26 35.45 43.19
N CYS A 1059 37.63 34.27 43.23
CA CYS A 1059 37.90 33.15 42.34
C CYS A 1059 39.36 32.66 42.34
N ASN A 1060 40.02 32.70 43.50
CA ASN A 1060 41.40 32.20 43.64
C ASN A 1060 41.44 30.66 43.65
N SER A 1061 40.34 30.02 44.06
CA SER A 1061 40.21 28.55 44.11
C SER A 1061 39.07 28.07 43.21
N GLU A 1062 39.43 27.66 41.98
CA GLU A 1062 38.50 27.13 40.98
C GLU A 1062 38.05 25.69 41.30
N LEU A 1063 36.74 25.46 41.27
CA LEU A 1063 36.12 24.15 41.48
C LEU A 1063 36.00 23.38 40.16
N LYS A 1064 36.14 22.05 40.17
CA LYS A 1064 35.87 21.26 38.95
C LYS A 1064 34.36 21.21 38.71
N THR A 1065 33.99 21.65 37.54
CA THR A 1065 32.62 21.68 37.06
C THR A 1065 32.39 20.56 36.04
N LEU A 1066 31.13 20.26 35.76
CA LEU A 1066 30.77 19.37 34.64
C LEU A 1066 30.99 20.02 33.27
N GLN A 1067 30.89 21.35 33.22
CA GLN A 1067 31.06 22.18 32.04
C GLN A 1067 31.38 23.60 32.50
N ASN A 1068 32.16 24.34 31.72
CA ASN A 1068 32.60 25.73 31.97
C ASN A 1068 31.88 26.74 31.07
N TYR A 1069 30.86 26.30 30.34
CA TYR A 1069 29.98 27.15 29.56
C TYR A 1069 28.57 26.56 29.47
N SER A 1070 27.62 27.40 29.06
CA SER A 1070 26.25 27.00 28.71
C SER A 1070 25.85 27.66 27.39
N GLU A 1071 25.29 26.88 26.48
CA GLU A 1071 24.82 27.34 25.18
C GLU A 1071 23.31 27.14 25.03
N PHE A 1072 22.62 28.15 24.51
CA PHE A 1072 21.17 28.14 24.31
C PHE A 1072 20.82 28.67 22.94
N ILE A 1073 19.91 27.99 22.24
CA ILE A 1073 19.33 28.51 21.00
C ILE A 1073 18.16 29.42 21.39
N THR A 1074 18.22 30.69 20.96
CA THR A 1074 17.20 31.70 21.28
C THR A 1074 16.27 31.99 20.12
N ASP A 1075 16.78 31.94 18.89
CA ASP A 1075 15.98 32.18 17.68
C ASP A 1075 16.55 31.44 16.46
N ILE A 1076 15.69 31.19 15.49
CA ILE A 1076 16.02 30.59 14.19
C ILE A 1076 15.40 31.44 13.10
N LYS A 1077 16.24 31.94 12.20
CA LYS A 1077 15.82 32.80 11.09
C LYS A 1077 15.94 32.05 9.77
N LEU A 1078 14.84 32.08 9.02
CA LEU A 1078 14.83 31.72 7.60
C LEU A 1078 15.05 32.97 6.74
N PRO A 1079 15.54 32.80 5.50
CA PRO A 1079 15.64 33.90 4.52
C PRO A 1079 14.33 34.66 4.24
N ILE A 1080 13.18 34.05 4.56
CA ILE A 1080 11.86 34.64 4.42
C ILE A 1080 11.03 34.43 5.69
N GLN A 1081 10.10 35.33 5.95
CA GLN A 1081 9.20 35.24 7.10
C GLN A 1081 8.14 34.15 6.84
N LEU A 1082 8.37 32.97 7.40
CA LEU A 1082 7.48 31.81 7.31
C LEU A 1082 7.33 31.14 8.67
N ASP A 1083 6.15 30.57 8.92
CA ASP A 1083 5.94 29.68 10.05
C ASP A 1083 6.64 28.34 9.80
N TYR A 1084 7.81 28.18 10.39
CA TYR A 1084 8.62 26.97 10.28
C TYR A 1084 8.21 25.86 11.25
N SER A 1085 7.25 26.10 12.15
CA SER A 1085 6.83 25.13 13.16
C SER A 1085 6.21 23.85 12.58
N LYS A 1086 5.79 23.87 11.30
CA LYS A 1086 5.15 22.74 10.62
C LYS A 1086 6.12 21.80 9.91
N PHE A 1087 7.27 22.28 9.44
CA PHE A 1087 8.16 21.50 8.58
C PHE A 1087 9.63 21.47 9.04
N LEU A 1088 10.03 22.36 9.94
CA LEU A 1088 11.41 22.39 10.40
C LEU A 1088 11.68 21.25 11.38
N TYR A 1089 12.78 20.55 11.13
CA TYR A 1089 13.38 19.59 12.05
C TYR A 1089 14.45 20.30 12.88
N LEU A 1090 14.42 20.13 14.20
CA LEU A 1090 15.44 20.62 15.11
C LEU A 1090 15.95 19.49 15.99
N PRO A 1091 17.28 19.25 16.04
CA PRO A 1091 17.86 18.19 16.84
C PRO A 1091 17.80 18.46 18.36
N THR A 1092 17.27 19.62 18.77
CA THR A 1092 17.15 20.00 20.18
C THR A 1092 15.68 20.32 20.53
N THR A 1093 15.27 20.00 21.75
CA THR A 1093 13.89 20.18 22.23
C THR A 1093 13.66 21.51 22.95
N ARG A 1094 14.69 22.36 23.11
CA ARG A 1094 14.62 23.58 23.92
C ARG A 1094 15.16 24.79 23.18
N ILE A 1095 14.24 25.52 22.54
CA ILE A 1095 14.46 26.92 22.20
C ILE A 1095 14.04 27.73 23.42
N ILE A 1096 14.95 28.56 23.94
CA ILE A 1096 14.64 29.46 25.06
C ILE A 1096 14.28 30.81 24.47
N LYS A 1097 12.98 31.13 24.43
CA LYS A 1097 12.48 32.37 23.81
C LYS A 1097 12.94 33.66 24.52
N ASN A 1098 13.34 33.56 25.79
CA ASN A 1098 13.77 34.70 26.59
C ASN A 1098 15.30 34.68 26.71
N SER A 1099 15.94 35.80 26.35
CA SER A 1099 17.40 35.97 26.47
C SER A 1099 17.83 35.78 27.92
N ILE A 1100 18.74 34.84 28.15
CA ILE A 1100 19.34 34.61 29.47
C ILE A 1100 20.39 35.68 29.74
N ILE A 1101 21.08 36.15 28.69
CA ILE A 1101 22.03 37.26 28.80
C ILE A 1101 21.34 38.54 29.28
N LYS A 1102 20.17 38.90 28.72
CA LYS A 1102 19.42 40.08 29.19
C LYS A 1102 18.99 39.95 30.65
N LYS A 1103 18.51 38.77 31.07
CA LYS A 1103 18.17 38.53 32.48
C LYS A 1103 19.38 38.68 33.41
N LEU A 1104 20.57 38.25 32.99
CA LEU A 1104 21.81 38.44 33.76
C LEU A 1104 22.18 39.92 33.90
N GLN A 1105 22.01 40.71 32.83
CA GLN A 1105 22.25 42.16 32.82
C GLN A 1105 21.22 42.92 33.68
N GLU A 1106 19.93 42.59 33.56
CA GLU A 1106 18.84 43.20 34.33
C GLU A 1106 18.99 42.94 35.85
N THR A 1107 19.50 41.77 36.23
CA THR A 1107 19.72 41.40 37.64
C THR A 1107 20.88 42.18 38.27
N THR A 1108 21.78 42.78 37.47
CA THR A 1108 23.02 43.41 37.94
C THR A 1108 23.15 44.90 37.61
N GLY A 1109 22.33 45.43 36.69
CA GLY A 1109 22.33 46.84 36.30
C GLY A 1109 23.58 47.28 35.51
N SER A 1110 24.41 46.34 35.03
CA SER A 1110 25.67 46.64 34.33
C SER A 1110 25.86 45.75 33.11
N THR A 1111 26.44 46.30 32.04
CA THR A 1111 26.53 45.66 30.72
C THR A 1111 27.89 45.04 30.40
N ASN A 1112 28.95 45.27 31.19
CA ASN A 1112 30.33 44.96 30.76
C ASN A 1112 31.36 44.58 31.87
N ALA A 1113 30.96 44.03 33.01
CA ALA A 1113 31.91 43.59 34.05
C ALA A 1113 31.98 42.06 34.17
N GLU A 1114 33.13 41.51 34.62
CA GLU A 1114 33.22 40.15 35.13
C GLU A 1114 32.27 40.01 36.34
N LEU A 1115 31.09 39.43 36.13
CA LEU A 1115 30.05 39.36 37.16
C LEU A 1115 30.26 38.15 38.06
N VAL A 1116 30.27 38.35 39.37
CA VAL A 1116 30.33 37.27 40.37
C VAL A 1116 28.98 37.15 41.06
N PHE A 1117 28.37 35.97 40.96
CA PHE A 1117 27.10 35.65 41.61
C PHE A 1117 27.30 34.62 42.71
N THR A 1118 26.71 34.86 43.88
CA THR A 1118 26.58 33.82 44.91
C THR A 1118 25.44 32.88 44.54
N ILE A 1119 25.73 31.59 44.39
CA ILE A 1119 24.71 30.55 44.22
C ILE A 1119 24.70 29.64 45.43
N GLN A 1120 23.49 29.24 45.84
CA GLN A 1120 23.32 28.23 46.86
C GLN A 1120 23.09 26.87 46.19
N LEU A 1121 23.81 25.85 46.64
CA LEU A 1121 23.64 24.48 46.17
C LEU A 1121 22.32 23.91 46.70
N THR A 1122 21.27 23.94 45.87
CA THR A 1122 19.90 23.57 46.25
C THR A 1122 19.67 22.06 46.32
N GLY A 1123 20.49 21.28 45.63
CA GLY A 1123 20.35 19.83 45.59
C GLY A 1123 21.62 19.10 45.14
N SER A 1124 21.54 17.78 45.20
CA SER A 1124 22.60 16.90 44.70
C SER A 1124 21.99 15.64 44.10
N PHE A 1125 22.65 15.08 43.09
CA PHE A 1125 22.36 13.76 42.56
C PHE A 1125 23.67 13.01 42.31
N VAL A 1126 23.62 11.68 42.32
CA VAL A 1126 24.75 10.87 41.86
C VAL A 1126 24.55 10.62 40.38
N LYS A 1127 25.56 10.97 39.57
CA LYS A 1127 25.59 10.66 38.14
C LYS A 1127 26.94 10.07 37.81
N SER A 1128 26.94 9.14 36.87
CA SER A 1128 28.18 8.72 36.25
C SER A 1128 28.59 9.71 35.17
N THR A 1129 29.90 9.90 34.97
CA THR A 1129 30.43 10.64 33.82
C THR A 1129 30.15 9.92 32.50
N VAL A 1130 29.96 8.60 32.57
CA VAL A 1130 29.57 7.73 31.46
C VAL A 1130 28.05 7.53 31.48
N ASN A 1131 27.37 7.62 30.35
CA ASN A 1131 25.93 7.33 30.28
C ASN A 1131 25.68 5.89 29.81
N LEU A 1132 24.73 5.21 30.45
CA LEU A 1132 24.19 3.95 29.95
C LEU A 1132 23.56 4.13 28.56
N TYR A 1133 23.53 3.08 27.77
CA TYR A 1133 22.86 3.07 26.47
C TYR A 1133 21.33 3.13 26.62
N THR A 1134 20.66 3.93 25.80
CA THR A 1134 19.27 3.68 25.37
C THR A 1134 19.25 2.71 24.18
N GLN A 1135 18.06 2.29 23.76
CA GLN A 1135 17.94 1.57 22.47
C GLN A 1135 18.48 2.42 21.31
N ALA A 1136 18.21 3.72 21.30
CA ALA A 1136 18.71 4.67 20.30
C ALA A 1136 20.23 4.68 20.22
N GLU A 1137 20.89 4.95 21.35
CA GLU A 1137 22.35 5.05 21.44
C GLU A 1137 23.02 3.71 21.06
N LEU A 1138 22.38 2.59 21.39
CA LEU A 1138 22.86 1.27 21.01
C LEU A 1138 22.78 1.01 19.50
N VAL A 1139 21.71 1.43 18.83
CA VAL A 1139 21.60 1.34 17.36
C VAL A 1139 22.65 2.21 16.68
N ALA A 1140 22.86 3.43 17.16
CA ALA A 1140 23.91 4.32 16.65
C ALA A 1140 25.31 3.69 16.82
N GLU A 1141 25.56 3.05 17.97
CA GLU A 1141 26.82 2.35 18.22
C GLU A 1141 27.01 1.13 17.31
N MET A 1142 25.95 0.35 17.08
CA MET A 1142 25.95 -0.75 16.11
C MET A 1142 26.30 -0.28 14.70
N LYS A 1143 25.71 0.83 14.23
CA LYS A 1143 26.03 1.42 12.92
C LYS A 1143 27.47 1.90 12.87
N ARG A 1144 27.93 2.64 13.90
CA ARG A 1144 29.29 3.18 14.01
C ARG A 1144 30.36 2.10 13.99
N LYS A 1145 30.10 0.96 14.63
CA LYS A 1145 31.01 -0.19 14.69
C LYS A 1145 30.85 -1.17 13.53
N GLU A 1146 29.91 -0.91 12.62
CA GLU A 1146 29.57 -1.78 11.48
C GLU A 1146 29.11 -3.20 11.90
N ILE A 1147 28.29 -3.26 12.94
CA ILE A 1147 27.79 -4.51 13.52
C ILE A 1147 26.28 -4.60 13.31
N GLY A 1148 25.88 -5.49 12.41
CA GLY A 1148 24.49 -5.66 11.99
C GLY A 1148 24.11 -4.81 10.78
N ARG A 1149 22.82 -4.83 10.45
CA ARG A 1149 22.22 -4.19 9.28
C ARG A 1149 20.90 -3.50 9.65
N PRO A 1150 20.38 -2.60 8.79
CA PRO A 1150 19.03 -2.06 8.92
C PRO A 1150 17.94 -3.10 9.23
N SER A 1151 18.05 -4.31 8.67
CA SER A 1151 17.12 -5.43 8.92
C SER A 1151 17.28 -6.13 10.27
N THR A 1152 18.39 -5.92 11.00
CA THR A 1152 18.70 -6.67 12.24
C THR A 1152 18.71 -5.82 13.51
N TYR A 1153 18.94 -4.51 13.44
CA TYR A 1153 19.13 -3.66 14.63
C TYR A 1153 18.01 -3.85 15.68
N ALA A 1154 16.76 -3.68 15.27
CA ALA A 1154 15.61 -3.82 16.17
C ALA A 1154 15.42 -5.27 16.67
N THR A 1155 15.68 -6.26 15.82
CA THR A 1155 15.56 -7.69 16.14
C THR A 1155 16.55 -8.11 17.22
N ILE A 1156 17.80 -7.63 17.14
CA ILE A 1156 18.86 -7.94 18.10
C ILE A 1156 18.51 -7.37 19.49
N ILE A 1157 18.11 -6.10 19.54
CA ILE A 1157 17.68 -5.45 20.79
C ILE A 1157 16.45 -6.16 21.38
N SER A 1158 15.46 -6.48 20.55
CA SER A 1158 14.28 -7.23 21.00
C SER A 1158 14.65 -8.61 21.56
N THR A 1159 15.65 -9.27 20.98
CA THR A 1159 16.10 -10.61 21.41
C THR A 1159 16.75 -10.55 22.78
N ILE A 1160 17.73 -9.69 23.02
CA ILE A 1160 18.39 -9.59 24.34
C ILE A 1160 17.43 -9.20 25.47
N LEU A 1161 16.40 -8.40 25.16
CA LEU A 1161 15.33 -8.05 26.10
C LEU A 1161 14.41 -9.26 26.38
N LYS A 1162 13.92 -9.95 25.34
CA LYS A 1162 13.03 -11.13 25.47
C LYS A 1162 13.69 -12.30 26.20
N ARG A 1163 15.01 -12.48 26.01
CA ARG A 1163 15.81 -13.50 26.67
C ARG A 1163 16.12 -13.17 28.13
N GLY A 1164 15.80 -11.96 28.59
CA GLY A 1164 16.03 -11.52 29.96
C GLY A 1164 17.49 -11.21 30.26
N TYR A 1165 18.34 -11.00 29.24
CA TYR A 1165 19.75 -10.62 29.44
C TYR A 1165 19.88 -9.14 29.79
N VAL A 1166 18.96 -8.33 29.29
CA VAL A 1166 18.91 -6.89 29.51
C VAL A 1166 17.48 -6.51 29.88
N ILE A 1167 17.33 -5.51 30.73
CA ILE A 1167 16.05 -4.86 31.03
C ILE A 1167 16.12 -3.38 30.67
N GLU A 1168 14.97 -2.82 30.29
CA GLU A 1168 14.83 -1.38 30.08
C GLU A 1168 14.26 -0.73 31.34
N SER A 1169 14.95 0.28 31.87
CA SER A 1169 14.45 1.10 32.99
C SER A 1169 13.16 1.82 32.61
N LYS A 1170 12.09 1.62 33.38
CA LYS A 1170 10.77 2.25 33.11
C LYS A 1170 10.82 3.78 33.08
N LYS A 1171 11.62 4.40 33.96
CA LYS A 1171 11.69 5.87 34.12
C LYS A 1171 12.66 6.52 33.14
N THR A 1172 13.83 5.93 32.94
CA THR A 1172 14.93 6.55 32.18
C THR A 1172 15.15 5.93 30.81
N LYS A 1173 14.47 4.83 30.48
CA LYS A 1173 14.59 4.10 29.21
C LYS A 1173 16.01 3.64 28.87
N LYS A 1174 16.87 3.56 29.89
CA LYS A 1174 18.24 3.07 29.81
C LYS A 1174 18.27 1.54 29.92
N LEU A 1175 19.16 0.92 29.16
CA LEU A 1175 19.40 -0.52 29.11
C LEU A 1175 20.35 -0.91 30.24
N ILE A 1176 19.95 -1.91 31.02
CA ILE A 1176 20.68 -2.40 32.19
C ILE A 1176 20.83 -3.92 32.05
N PRO A 1177 22.04 -4.49 32.14
CA PRO A 1177 22.23 -5.92 32.08
C PRO A 1177 21.70 -6.58 33.36
N THR A 1178 21.04 -7.72 33.22
CA THR A 1178 20.62 -8.56 34.36
C THR A 1178 21.79 -9.40 34.86
N GLN A 1179 21.64 -10.04 36.03
CA GLN A 1179 22.66 -10.96 36.52
C GLN A 1179 22.89 -12.12 35.54
N LEU A 1180 21.80 -12.68 35.00
CA LEU A 1180 21.86 -13.68 33.94
C LEU A 1180 22.66 -13.18 32.72
N GLY A 1181 22.37 -11.96 32.25
CA GLY A 1181 23.07 -11.38 31.10
C GLY A 1181 24.57 -11.21 31.33
N LYS A 1182 24.99 -10.81 32.54
CA LYS A 1182 26.41 -10.68 32.89
C LYS A 1182 27.13 -12.03 32.89
N GLU A 1183 26.53 -13.04 33.51
CA GLU A 1183 27.13 -14.38 33.55
C GLU A 1183 27.18 -15.04 32.16
N VAL A 1184 26.13 -14.86 31.34
CA VAL A 1184 26.13 -15.29 29.93
C VAL A 1184 27.26 -14.60 29.15
N ASN A 1185 27.41 -13.28 29.29
CA ASN A 1185 28.47 -12.52 28.64
C ASN A 1185 29.85 -13.03 29.04
N LYS A 1186 30.07 -13.23 30.34
CA LYS A 1186 31.32 -13.77 30.89
C LYS A 1186 31.64 -15.16 30.31
N TYR A 1187 30.66 -16.06 30.31
CA TYR A 1187 30.82 -17.42 29.77
C TYR A 1187 31.21 -17.42 28.29
N LEU A 1188 30.48 -16.65 27.47
CA LEU A 1188 30.75 -16.56 26.03
C LEU A 1188 32.12 -15.94 25.73
N ASN A 1189 32.51 -14.89 26.44
CA ASN A 1189 33.81 -14.26 26.25
C ASN A 1189 34.97 -15.15 26.73
N GLN A 1190 34.78 -15.97 27.76
CA GLN A 1190 35.84 -16.85 28.26
C GLN A 1190 36.04 -18.09 27.40
N LYS A 1191 34.95 -18.73 26.95
CA LYS A 1191 35.02 -20.01 26.22
C LYS A 1191 34.94 -19.87 24.70
N PHE A 1192 34.34 -18.79 24.18
CA PHE A 1192 33.98 -18.66 22.76
C PHE A 1192 34.29 -17.28 22.16
N SER A 1193 35.26 -16.53 22.72
CA SER A 1193 35.60 -15.16 22.30
C SER A 1193 35.83 -15.02 20.79
N SER A 1194 36.52 -15.98 20.16
CA SER A 1194 36.77 -15.98 18.72
C SER A 1194 35.47 -15.92 17.92
N PHE A 1195 34.42 -16.62 18.36
CA PHE A 1195 33.12 -16.71 17.69
C PHE A 1195 32.23 -15.48 17.92
N VAL A 1196 32.35 -14.84 19.07
CA VAL A 1196 31.46 -13.73 19.50
C VAL A 1196 32.14 -12.36 19.46
N SER A 1197 33.33 -12.25 18.85
CA SER A 1197 34.07 -11.00 18.76
C SER A 1197 33.45 -9.99 17.79
N GLU A 1198 33.65 -8.70 18.08
CA GLU A 1198 33.26 -7.59 17.21
C GLU A 1198 33.95 -7.68 15.84
N GLU A 1199 35.26 -7.96 15.83
CA GLU A 1199 36.07 -8.00 14.60
C GLU A 1199 35.60 -9.11 13.64
N ARG A 1200 35.43 -10.34 14.15
CA ARG A 1200 34.88 -11.44 13.34
C ARG A 1200 33.51 -11.09 12.77
N THR A 1201 32.68 -10.45 13.59
CA THR A 1201 31.32 -10.02 13.19
C THR A 1201 31.36 -9.03 12.05
N ARG A 1202 32.29 -8.08 12.07
CA ARG A 1202 32.48 -7.10 10.98
C ARG A 1202 33.04 -7.74 9.72
N ASN A 1203 34.11 -8.54 9.84
CA ASN A 1203 34.79 -9.15 8.68
C ASN A 1203 33.85 -10.05 7.89
N LEU A 1204 33.08 -10.88 8.57
CA LEU A 1204 32.13 -11.78 7.91
C LEU A 1204 31.00 -11.03 7.21
N LEU A 1205 30.59 -9.90 7.77
CA LEU A 1205 29.58 -9.04 7.19
C LEU A 1205 30.09 -8.37 5.89
N GLN A 1206 31.36 -7.96 5.86
CA GLN A 1206 32.02 -7.48 4.64
C GLN A 1206 32.15 -8.58 3.58
N LEU A 1207 32.48 -9.81 3.99
CA LEU A 1207 32.52 -10.96 3.07
C LEU A 1207 31.16 -11.21 2.41
N MET A 1208 30.05 -11.08 3.16
CA MET A 1208 28.70 -11.19 2.60
C MET A 1208 28.39 -10.10 1.57
N ASP A 1209 28.85 -8.86 1.79
CA ASP A 1209 28.71 -7.77 0.81
C ASP A 1209 29.51 -8.05 -0.47
N MET A 1210 30.71 -8.64 -0.32
CA MET A 1210 31.51 -9.06 -1.46
C MET A 1210 30.84 -10.20 -2.24
N VAL A 1211 30.15 -11.14 -1.57
CA VAL A 1211 29.34 -12.17 -2.24
C VAL A 1211 28.18 -11.53 -3.01
N GLU A 1212 27.48 -10.57 -2.41
CA GLU A 1212 26.40 -9.83 -3.07
C GLU A 1212 26.88 -9.11 -4.34
N GLN A 1213 28.08 -8.54 -4.32
CA GLN A 1213 28.72 -7.91 -5.47
C GLN A 1213 29.33 -8.91 -6.47
N GLY A 1214 29.32 -10.22 -6.17
CA GLY A 1214 29.94 -11.26 -6.99
C GLY A 1214 31.48 -11.25 -6.96
N LYS A 1215 32.09 -10.60 -5.96
CA LYS A 1215 33.55 -10.47 -5.79
C LYS A 1215 34.18 -11.61 -4.98
N GLN A 1216 33.37 -12.34 -4.19
CA GLN A 1216 33.83 -13.44 -3.34
C GLN A 1216 32.98 -14.70 -3.57
N ASP A 1217 33.61 -15.86 -3.54
CA ASP A 1217 32.90 -17.14 -3.61
C ASP A 1217 32.26 -17.51 -2.26
N TYR A 1218 30.97 -17.79 -2.31
CA TYR A 1218 30.15 -18.12 -1.14
C TYR A 1218 30.49 -19.52 -0.57
N ILE A 1219 30.95 -20.46 -1.41
CA ILE A 1219 31.32 -21.82 -0.97
C ILE A 1219 32.55 -21.77 -0.08
N GLN A 1220 33.55 -20.95 -0.44
CA GLN A 1220 34.76 -20.78 0.37
C GLN A 1220 34.44 -20.22 1.76
N ILE A 1221 33.54 -19.24 1.85
CA ILE A 1221 33.09 -18.70 3.14
C ILE A 1221 32.39 -19.78 3.98
N LEU A 1222 31.49 -20.57 3.38
CA LEU A 1222 30.80 -21.67 4.08
C LEU A 1222 31.78 -22.75 4.56
N LYS A 1223 32.85 -23.02 3.80
CA LYS A 1223 33.93 -23.93 4.19
C LYS A 1223 34.68 -23.43 5.42
N ASP A 1224 35.01 -22.15 5.47
CA ASP A 1224 35.67 -21.55 6.63
C ASP A 1224 34.79 -21.63 7.88
N ILE A 1225 33.49 -21.29 7.74
CA ILE A 1225 32.51 -21.41 8.83
C ILE A 1225 32.36 -22.88 9.28
N TYR A 1226 32.33 -23.83 8.35
CA TYR A 1226 32.20 -25.26 8.65
C TYR A 1226 33.36 -25.78 9.51
N TYR A 1227 34.59 -25.42 9.19
CA TYR A 1227 35.76 -25.78 10.01
C TYR A 1227 35.70 -25.13 11.38
N GLU A 1228 35.26 -23.88 11.45
CA GLU A 1228 35.07 -23.16 12.71
C GLU A 1228 34.07 -23.87 13.62
N ILE A 1229 32.91 -24.27 13.09
CA ILE A 1229 31.87 -24.99 13.84
C ILE A 1229 32.37 -26.34 14.35
N LYS A 1230 33.16 -27.06 13.54
CA LYS A 1230 33.79 -28.33 13.95
C LYS A 1230 34.78 -28.18 15.11
N SER A 1231 35.38 -26.99 15.29
CA SER A 1231 36.29 -26.74 16.41
C SER A 1231 35.58 -26.60 17.76
N ILE A 1232 34.26 -26.33 17.77
CA ILE A 1232 33.45 -26.26 18.99
C ILE A 1232 33.13 -27.68 19.48
N ARG A 1233 33.92 -28.16 20.44
CA ARG A 1233 33.70 -29.43 21.14
C ARG A 1233 32.40 -29.42 21.95
#